data_AF-A0A014NRK0-F1
#
_entry.id   AF-A0A014NRK0-F1
#
_cell.length_a   1.000
_cell.length_b   1.000
_cell.length_c   1.000
_cell.angle_alpha   90.00
_cell.angle_beta   90.00
_cell.angle_gamma   90.00
#
_symmetry.space_group_name_H-M   'P 1'
#
loop_
_entity.id
_entity.type
_entity.pdbx_description
1 polymer ?
#
loop_
_entity_poly.entity_id
_entity_poly.type
_entity_poly.pdbx_seq_one_letter_code
_entity_poly.pdbx_strand_id
1 'polypeptide(L)'
;MALAGGVTVMAGPDAFVDFSRQRGLSADGRCKPFAASADGTGWAEGVGVLLLERLSDAERNGHQVLAVVRGSAVNQDGASNGLTAPNGPSQQRVIRQALAGAGMSAAEVDVVEAHGTGTALGDPIEAQAILATYGQDRDRPLWLGSVKSNIGHAQAAAGVAGVIKMVMAMRHGVLPQTLHVDAPTPEVDWSAGSVELLTEGRAWPEAGRPRRAGVSAFGVSGTNAHVIVEQAPATAVEPPTEDPDAIPAVPWVISARSADGLYGQAARLAEFARSHPELDPSDIAHSLITTRATFDHRAVVVGSGRAELLSGLDAIAGPSDGPVARGVTRPGRLAVLFTGQGSQHPGMGRELHARYPVFRDAFDAACAQLDRHLVDAGHVAHPVRDIVFAQPGTPEAELLDRTVFAQAGLFALETALFRLYESWGVRPDFLAGHSVGELTAAHVAGVLSLEDAAALLAARGRLMQALPGGTMVALNVPESVARSLLAGAPGVVDIAAVNGPASVVVSGDQGAVVAVERICAGRGHRTKRLRVSHAFHSAHMDGMLDEFRAIAAGLSYAPPAVPIVSNVTGELATADQLCSPDYWVEHARRTVRFLDGITTLHAQDVTTFLEPGPDGVLTAMAQEALGDGVDPAMFVPTLHGGELSDPVAAVAALARLHVRGVPVDWNALLPGTSRRRVDLPTYAFQHRRYWPDAPVPDALVVGEPGPRPLPEPTAPNGGGATAFVERLISGTEAERHRLVLDLVLSSVAAVLGHDDASAIDGERAFQGLGFDSLNVVRLRNRLRDLTGAELPTTLAFDHPTPAALASFLHARLLGQDTGGTGSAWTAGDPTEPIAIVGMACRLPGGVASPEDLWELVLAGAEGIGEFPVDRGWDLENLFDPDPDHAGTSYARRGGFLYDAGEFDAEFFGISPREALA
;
A
#
# COMPACT_ATOMS: atom_id res chain seq x y z
N MET A 1 8.68 0.56 17.16
CA MET A 1 9.30 1.49 16.18
C MET A 1 9.18 2.93 16.67
N ALA A 2 10.06 3.82 16.22
CA ALA A 2 10.06 5.26 16.51
C ALA A 2 10.54 6.07 15.29
N LEU A 3 9.99 7.26 15.09
CA LEU A 3 10.54 8.25 14.15
C LEU A 3 11.44 9.21 14.92
N ALA A 4 12.66 9.40 14.45
CA ALA A 4 13.64 10.33 15.04
C ALA A 4 14.25 11.21 13.95
N GLY A 5 14.26 12.52 14.14
CA GLY A 5 14.69 13.43 13.08
C GLY A 5 14.70 14.88 13.51
N GLY A 6 14.91 15.76 12.53
CA GLY A 6 14.90 17.21 12.72
C GLY A 6 14.50 17.92 11.44
N VAL A 7 13.88 19.08 11.60
CA VAL A 7 13.42 19.95 10.49
C VAL A 7 13.82 21.39 10.79
N THR A 8 14.29 22.09 9.77
CA THR A 8 14.51 23.52 9.78
C THR A 8 14.15 24.07 8.41
N VAL A 9 13.19 24.99 8.41
CA VAL A 9 12.80 25.81 7.25
C VAL A 9 12.74 27.25 7.75
N MET A 10 13.50 28.13 7.12
CA MET A 10 13.60 29.55 7.43
C MET A 10 12.51 30.32 6.69
N ALA A 11 11.41 30.62 7.38
CA ALA A 11 10.33 31.44 6.81
C ALA A 11 10.76 32.91 6.62
N GLY A 12 11.58 33.43 7.53
CA GLY A 12 12.14 34.79 7.52
C GLY A 12 13.68 34.81 7.57
N PRO A 13 14.31 35.96 7.34
CA PRO A 13 15.77 36.12 7.36
C PRO A 13 16.35 36.32 8.78
N ASP A 14 15.54 36.22 9.83
CA ASP A 14 15.90 36.63 11.21
C ASP A 14 17.18 35.96 11.71
N ALA A 15 17.36 34.66 11.44
CA ALA A 15 18.56 33.93 11.82
C ALA A 15 19.86 34.51 11.22
N PHE A 16 19.79 35.09 10.02
CA PHE A 16 20.93 35.76 9.39
C PHE A 16 21.18 37.14 10.00
N VAL A 17 20.13 37.90 10.30
CA VAL A 17 20.22 39.22 10.94
C VAL A 17 20.80 39.10 12.36
N ASP A 18 20.26 38.20 13.16
CA ASP A 18 20.63 38.03 14.56
C ASP A 18 22.06 37.52 14.74
N PHE A 19 22.51 36.59 13.87
CA PHE A 19 23.88 36.07 13.91
C PHE A 19 24.90 36.98 13.24
N SER A 20 24.47 37.91 12.38
CA SER A 20 25.35 38.95 11.86
C SER A 20 25.80 39.89 12.98
N ARG A 21 24.89 40.33 13.85
CA ARG A 21 25.25 41.13 15.03
C ARG A 21 26.22 40.43 15.98
N GLN A 22 26.14 39.11 16.06
CA GLN A 22 27.02 38.28 16.89
C GLN A 22 28.35 37.95 16.21
N ARG A 23 28.54 38.36 14.93
CA ARG A 23 29.71 38.00 14.12
C ARG A 23 29.91 36.48 14.04
N GLY A 24 28.80 35.73 14.02
CA GLY A 24 28.80 34.26 14.06
C GLY A 24 28.65 33.59 12.69
N LEU A 25 28.41 34.36 11.63
CA LEU A 25 28.24 33.84 10.26
C LEU A 25 29.56 33.85 9.51
N SER A 26 29.71 32.88 8.60
CA SER A 26 30.73 32.98 7.57
C SER A 26 30.30 33.98 6.50
N ALA A 27 31.21 34.86 6.07
CA ALA A 27 30.88 35.91 5.10
C ALA A 27 30.49 35.37 3.72
N ASP A 28 31.05 34.22 3.33
CA ASP A 28 30.72 33.53 2.07
C ASP A 28 29.61 32.48 2.22
N GLY A 29 29.05 32.33 3.43
CA GLY A 29 27.98 31.39 3.74
C GLY A 29 28.42 29.93 3.84
N ARG A 30 29.73 29.64 3.85
CA ARG A 30 30.25 28.26 3.91
C ARG A 30 30.69 27.88 5.32
N CYS A 31 30.44 26.63 5.72
CA CYS A 31 31.10 26.08 6.90
C CYS A 31 32.47 25.53 6.47
N LYS A 32 33.55 25.99 7.11
CA LYS A 32 34.94 25.59 6.80
C LYS A 32 35.54 24.80 7.97
N PRO A 33 34.97 23.63 8.31
CA PRO A 33 35.26 22.94 9.55
C PRO A 33 36.75 22.60 9.68
N PHE A 34 37.36 23.06 10.77
CA PHE A 34 38.76 22.81 11.13
C PHE A 34 39.80 23.41 10.18
N ALA A 35 39.39 24.29 9.26
CA ALA A 35 40.30 25.00 8.37
C ALA A 35 40.92 26.22 9.06
N ALA A 36 42.11 26.63 8.63
CA ALA A 36 42.73 27.89 9.07
C ALA A 36 41.92 29.13 8.66
N SER A 37 41.07 29.01 7.63
CA SER A 37 40.18 30.05 7.11
C SER A 37 38.78 30.05 7.75
N ALA A 38 38.55 29.24 8.79
CA ALA A 38 37.29 29.17 9.53
C ALA A 38 36.90 30.53 10.13
N ASP A 39 35.81 31.11 9.63
CA ASP A 39 35.37 32.48 9.95
C ASP A 39 33.94 32.55 10.51
N GLY A 40 33.24 31.42 10.62
CA GLY A 40 31.87 31.37 11.14
C GLY A 40 31.04 30.25 10.52
N THR A 41 29.75 30.23 10.85
CA THR A 41 28.79 29.24 10.35
C THR A 41 28.07 29.71 9.10
N GLY A 42 27.92 28.82 8.13
CA GLY A 42 26.98 29.00 7.03
C GLY A 42 25.62 28.38 7.38
N TRP A 43 24.56 29.18 7.48
CA TRP A 43 23.24 28.64 7.81
C TRP A 43 22.64 27.82 6.67
N ALA A 44 21.92 26.77 7.04
CA ALA A 44 21.17 25.98 6.11
C ALA A 44 19.83 25.50 6.67
N GLU A 45 18.95 25.17 5.74
CA GLU A 45 17.72 24.43 5.96
C GLU A 45 17.95 22.93 5.83
N GLY A 46 16.99 22.14 6.27
CA GLY A 46 17.04 20.70 6.04
C GLY A 46 15.98 19.95 6.80
N VAL A 47 15.69 18.75 6.31
CA VAL A 47 14.83 17.75 6.94
C VAL A 47 15.58 16.43 6.90
N GLY A 48 15.64 15.73 8.03
CA GLY A 48 16.12 14.36 8.09
C GLY A 48 15.29 13.56 9.07
N VAL A 49 14.92 12.33 8.70
CA VAL A 49 14.10 11.42 9.51
C VAL A 49 14.68 10.01 9.41
N LEU A 50 14.78 9.34 10.55
CA LEU A 50 15.14 7.94 10.71
C LEU A 50 13.92 7.18 11.23
N LEU A 51 13.69 5.97 10.71
CA LEU A 51 12.81 4.99 11.30
C LEU A 51 13.64 4.01 12.12
N LEU A 52 13.36 3.97 13.41
CA LEU A 52 14.11 3.21 14.39
C LEU A 52 13.28 2.05 14.94
N GLU A 53 13.95 0.95 15.20
CA GLU A 53 13.37 -0.24 15.83
C GLU A 53 14.41 -0.91 16.72
N ARG A 54 13.99 -1.67 17.74
CA ARG A 54 14.94 -2.53 18.44
C ARG A 54 15.51 -3.54 17.45
N LEU A 55 16.81 -3.84 17.52
CA LEU A 55 17.42 -4.77 16.57
C LEU A 55 16.72 -6.14 16.55
N SER A 56 16.37 -6.67 17.73
CA SER A 56 15.65 -7.95 17.87
C SER A 56 14.26 -7.94 17.23
N ASP A 57 13.57 -6.79 17.26
CA ASP A 57 12.27 -6.61 16.62
C ASP A 57 12.42 -6.52 15.09
N ALA A 58 13.43 -5.77 14.61
CA ALA A 58 13.72 -5.66 13.17
C ALA A 58 14.04 -7.04 12.57
N GLU A 59 14.86 -7.84 13.25
CA GLU A 59 15.19 -9.21 12.83
C GLU A 59 13.95 -10.12 12.83
N ARG A 60 13.14 -10.07 13.90
CA ARG A 60 11.90 -10.85 14.00
C ARG A 60 10.90 -10.50 12.90
N ASN A 61 10.80 -9.22 12.55
CA ASN A 61 9.88 -8.71 11.54
C ASN A 61 10.45 -8.82 10.11
N GLY A 62 11.70 -9.26 9.95
CA GLY A 62 12.37 -9.31 8.64
C GLY A 62 12.55 -7.92 8.01
N HIS A 63 12.70 -6.88 8.83
CA HIS A 63 13.01 -5.54 8.35
C HIS A 63 14.48 -5.42 8.02
N GLN A 64 14.79 -4.70 6.94
CA GLN A 64 16.17 -4.41 6.56
C GLN A 64 16.80 -3.49 7.62
N VAL A 65 17.98 -3.87 8.11
CA VAL A 65 18.79 -3.03 9.00
C VAL A 65 19.80 -2.28 8.15
N LEU A 66 19.70 -0.94 8.11
CA LEU A 66 20.62 -0.07 7.36
C LEU A 66 21.91 0.18 8.16
N ALA A 67 21.77 0.36 9.46
CA ALA A 67 22.83 0.53 10.44
C ALA A 67 22.27 0.33 11.85
N VAL A 68 23.14 0.33 12.86
CA VAL A 68 22.79 0.14 14.27
C VAL A 68 23.30 1.31 15.10
N VAL A 69 22.43 1.95 15.88
CA VAL A 69 22.81 2.86 16.95
C VAL A 69 23.19 2.02 18.16
N ARG A 70 24.50 1.99 18.46
CA ARG A 70 25.08 1.15 19.53
C ARG A 70 25.07 1.82 20.89
N GLY A 71 25.17 3.14 20.92
CA GLY A 71 25.14 3.93 22.13
C GLY A 71 24.99 5.40 21.82
N SER A 72 24.41 6.15 22.76
CA SER A 72 24.27 7.59 22.68
C SER A 72 24.36 8.21 24.06
N ALA A 73 24.77 9.48 24.11
CA ALA A 73 24.75 10.26 25.34
C ALA A 73 24.38 11.70 25.05
N VAL A 74 23.73 12.33 26.03
CA VAL A 74 23.43 13.76 26.04
C VAL A 74 23.92 14.35 27.36
N ASN A 75 24.59 15.50 27.32
CA ASN A 75 24.98 16.25 28.52
C ASN A 75 24.86 17.77 28.31
N GLN A 76 25.38 18.57 29.24
CA GLN A 76 25.33 20.02 29.15
C GLN A 76 26.68 20.65 29.58
N ASP A 77 27.01 21.80 28.97
CA ASP A 77 28.29 22.50 29.15
C ASP A 77 28.50 23.14 30.54
N GLY A 78 27.41 23.36 31.26
CA GLY A 78 27.35 23.93 32.59
C GLY A 78 27.68 25.42 32.60
N ALA A 79 28.37 25.85 33.66
CA ALA A 79 28.91 27.20 33.76
C ALA A 79 30.20 27.32 32.92
N SER A 80 30.06 27.47 31.60
CA SER A 80 31.15 27.74 30.66
C SER A 80 31.51 29.24 30.63
N ASN A 81 32.48 29.64 29.80
CA ASN A 81 32.96 31.03 29.67
C ASN A 81 31.98 31.98 28.95
N GLY A 82 30.69 31.67 28.98
CA GLY A 82 29.60 32.39 28.33
C GLY A 82 28.50 31.42 27.92
N LEU A 83 27.23 31.85 27.94
CA LEU A 83 26.08 30.97 27.68
C LEU A 83 26.19 30.20 26.35
N THR A 84 26.82 30.80 25.35
CA THR A 84 26.98 30.27 23.99
C THR A 84 28.38 29.70 23.72
N ALA A 85 29.29 29.76 24.69
CA ALA A 85 30.67 29.29 24.53
C ALA A 85 30.76 27.77 24.80
N PRO A 86 31.28 26.97 23.86
CA PRO A 86 31.37 25.53 24.02
C PRO A 86 32.38 25.12 25.11
N ASN A 87 32.19 23.93 25.70
CA ASN A 87 33.08 23.40 26.75
C ASN A 87 33.76 22.07 26.37
N GLY A 88 35.06 22.13 26.09
CA GLY A 88 35.86 20.94 25.73
C GLY A 88 35.76 19.78 26.73
N PRO A 89 35.92 19.98 28.05
CA PRO A 89 35.70 18.92 29.03
C PRO A 89 34.31 18.26 28.99
N SER A 90 33.25 19.04 28.73
CA SER A 90 31.89 18.51 28.56
C SER A 90 31.76 17.67 27.30
N GLN A 91 32.36 18.10 26.19
CA GLN A 91 32.40 17.32 24.94
C GLN A 91 33.18 16.00 25.12
N GLN A 92 34.31 16.01 25.83
CA GLN A 92 35.03 14.77 26.17
C GLN A 92 34.17 13.83 27.03
N ARG A 93 33.40 14.36 27.98
CA ARG A 93 32.52 13.54 28.84
C ARG A 93 31.39 12.90 28.04
N VAL A 94 30.72 13.63 27.13
CA VAL A 94 29.62 13.06 26.35
C VAL A 94 30.13 11.96 25.41
N ILE A 95 31.31 12.14 24.80
CA ILE A 95 31.97 11.11 23.99
C ILE A 95 32.22 9.84 24.81
N ARG A 96 32.86 9.97 25.98
CA ARG A 96 33.15 8.82 26.86
C ARG A 96 31.87 8.13 27.35
N GLN A 97 30.81 8.88 27.63
CA GLN A 97 29.52 8.33 28.04
C GLN A 97 28.84 7.53 26.91
N ALA A 98 28.86 8.04 25.67
CA ALA A 98 28.30 7.33 24.52
C ALA A 98 29.07 6.03 24.22
N LEU A 99 30.41 6.07 24.31
CA LEU A 99 31.26 4.88 24.18
C LEU A 99 30.99 3.85 25.29
N ALA A 100 30.85 4.30 26.53
CA ALA A 100 30.49 3.43 27.64
C ALA A 100 29.10 2.78 27.44
N GLY A 101 28.12 3.56 26.97
CA GLY A 101 26.79 3.05 26.62
C GLY A 101 26.82 2.03 25.48
N ALA A 102 27.76 2.17 24.54
CA ALA A 102 27.97 1.20 23.46
C ALA A 102 28.78 -0.04 23.87
N GLY A 103 29.39 -0.03 25.06
CA GLY A 103 30.35 -1.05 25.50
C GLY A 103 31.62 -1.07 24.65
N MET A 104 32.08 0.08 24.15
CA MET A 104 33.18 0.20 23.19
C MET A 104 34.35 1.04 23.71
N SER A 105 35.56 0.72 23.23
CA SER A 105 36.73 1.57 23.38
C SER A 105 36.83 2.64 22.28
N ALA A 106 37.57 3.72 22.53
CA ALA A 106 37.71 4.81 21.56
C ALA A 106 38.48 4.39 20.28
N ALA A 107 39.41 3.42 20.40
CA ALA A 107 40.17 2.86 19.26
C ALA A 107 39.30 2.05 18.29
N GLU A 108 38.10 1.64 18.72
CA GLU A 108 37.15 0.90 17.91
C GLU A 108 36.31 1.78 16.97
N VAL A 109 36.28 3.10 17.17
CA VAL A 109 35.59 4.05 16.27
C VAL A 109 36.57 4.52 15.20
N ASP A 110 36.16 4.48 13.93
CA ASP A 110 37.04 4.74 12.78
C ASP A 110 37.01 6.19 12.32
N VAL A 111 35.84 6.83 12.44
CA VAL A 111 35.58 8.18 11.95
C VAL A 111 34.68 8.94 12.92
N VAL A 112 34.88 10.24 13.02
CA VAL A 112 33.93 11.16 13.66
C VAL A 112 33.37 12.13 12.62
N GLU A 113 32.06 12.08 12.47
CA GLU A 113 31.24 13.12 11.84
C GLU A 113 30.97 14.18 12.90
N ALA A 114 31.73 15.27 12.82
CA ALA A 114 31.81 16.28 13.86
C ALA A 114 30.61 17.24 13.86
N HIS A 115 30.49 18.00 14.94
CA HIS A 115 29.65 19.19 14.94
C HIS A 115 30.22 20.22 13.94
N GLY A 116 31.53 20.47 13.93
CA GLY A 116 32.31 21.09 12.85
C GLY A 116 31.58 22.21 12.13
N THR A 117 31.45 23.36 12.79
CA THR A 117 30.63 24.49 12.34
C THR A 117 31.40 25.53 11.55
N GLY A 118 32.73 25.42 11.48
CA GLY A 118 33.58 26.41 10.83
C GLY A 118 33.80 27.65 11.70
N THR A 119 33.55 27.56 13.01
CA THR A 119 33.72 28.71 13.92
C THR A 119 35.15 28.75 14.48
N ALA A 120 35.76 29.94 14.49
CA ALA A 120 37.14 30.12 14.94
C ALA A 120 37.39 29.67 16.39
N LEU A 121 36.38 29.72 17.26
CA LEU A 121 36.47 29.26 18.65
C LEU A 121 36.01 27.81 18.84
N GLY A 122 34.93 27.40 18.18
CA GLY A 122 34.30 26.10 18.42
C GLY A 122 35.09 24.93 17.84
N ASP A 123 35.60 25.09 16.62
CA ASP A 123 36.33 24.03 15.92
C ASP A 123 37.60 23.59 16.67
N PRO A 124 38.45 24.49 17.21
CA PRO A 124 39.58 24.08 18.03
C PRO A 124 39.19 23.32 19.31
N ILE A 125 38.11 23.76 19.97
CA ILE A 125 37.62 23.12 21.21
C ILE A 125 37.14 21.68 20.92
N GLU A 126 36.40 21.49 19.83
CA GLU A 126 35.95 20.17 19.40
C GLU A 126 37.11 19.26 18.98
N ALA A 127 38.03 19.77 18.14
CA ALA A 127 39.19 18.99 17.71
C ALA A 127 40.06 18.54 18.89
N GLN A 128 40.28 19.41 19.89
CA GLN A 128 40.99 19.06 21.11
C GLN A 128 40.24 18.01 21.95
N ALA A 129 38.91 18.09 22.04
CA ALA A 129 38.12 17.08 22.74
C ALA A 129 38.21 15.70 22.06
N ILE A 130 38.21 15.67 20.72
CA ILE A 130 38.38 14.46 19.91
C ILE A 130 39.80 13.91 20.04
N LEU A 131 40.84 14.75 19.97
CA LEU A 131 42.24 14.35 20.20
C LEU A 131 42.43 13.74 21.60
N ALA A 132 41.84 14.36 22.64
CA ALA A 132 41.93 13.90 24.03
C ALA A 132 41.06 12.66 24.36
N THR A 133 40.25 12.20 23.41
CA THR A 133 39.42 10.99 23.56
C THR A 133 39.78 9.96 22.51
N TYR A 134 39.29 10.15 21.29
CA TYR A 134 39.51 9.24 20.17
C TYR A 134 40.95 9.19 19.69
N GLY A 135 41.69 10.31 19.74
CA GLY A 135 43.05 10.43 19.20
C GLY A 135 44.14 9.73 20.02
N GLN A 136 43.81 9.15 21.17
CA GLN A 136 44.77 8.46 22.05
C GLN A 136 44.79 6.95 21.78
N ASP A 137 45.93 6.30 22.06
CA ASP A 137 46.11 4.84 22.01
C ASP A 137 45.67 4.17 20.70
N ARG A 138 46.10 4.73 19.55
CA ARG A 138 45.73 4.22 18.22
C ARG A 138 46.92 3.78 17.38
N ASP A 139 46.74 2.67 16.66
CA ASP A 139 47.65 2.22 15.58
C ASP A 139 47.34 2.88 14.22
N ARG A 140 46.11 3.40 14.06
CA ARG A 140 45.64 4.09 12.85
C ARG A 140 44.92 5.39 13.25
N PRO A 141 45.08 6.48 12.47
CA PRO A 141 44.41 7.73 12.79
C PRO A 141 42.88 7.57 12.81
N LEU A 142 42.24 8.38 13.64
CA LEU A 142 40.80 8.63 13.54
C LEU A 142 40.57 9.59 12.36
N TRP A 143 39.62 9.27 11.49
CA TRP A 143 39.20 10.19 10.44
C TRP A 143 38.23 11.24 10.99
N LEU A 144 38.37 12.50 10.56
CA LEU A 144 37.54 13.61 11.01
C LEU A 144 36.98 14.41 9.82
N GLY A 145 35.68 14.70 9.85
CA GLY A 145 35.02 15.55 8.85
C GLY A 145 33.65 16.04 9.31
N SER A 146 32.98 16.86 8.50
CA SER A 146 31.62 17.37 8.78
C SER A 146 30.84 17.57 7.49
N VAL A 147 29.60 17.08 7.43
CA VAL A 147 28.66 17.25 6.32
C VAL A 147 28.32 18.73 6.10
N LYS A 148 28.50 19.57 7.11
CA LYS A 148 28.21 21.01 7.02
C LYS A 148 29.08 21.72 6.00
N SER A 149 30.26 21.17 5.67
CA SER A 149 31.07 21.71 4.58
C SER A 149 30.40 21.58 3.20
N ASN A 150 29.49 20.61 3.06
CA ASN A 150 28.75 20.36 1.83
C ASN A 150 27.40 21.09 1.84
N ILE A 151 26.62 20.95 2.92
CA ILE A 151 25.22 21.41 2.93
C ILE A 151 24.97 22.65 3.79
N GLY A 152 25.98 23.17 4.48
CA GLY A 152 25.83 24.18 5.53
C GLY A 152 25.28 23.60 6.84
N HIS A 153 25.06 24.45 7.83
CA HIS A 153 24.51 24.05 9.12
C HIS A 153 22.98 24.00 9.08
N ALA A 154 22.43 22.80 8.86
CA ALA A 154 20.99 22.52 8.79
C ALA A 154 20.24 22.60 10.15
N GLN A 155 20.74 23.41 11.08
CA GLN A 155 20.20 23.65 12.43
C GLN A 155 19.67 22.37 13.12
N ALA A 156 18.35 22.26 13.33
CA ALA A 156 17.74 21.11 14.02
C ALA A 156 17.90 19.78 13.26
N ALA A 157 18.08 19.83 11.93
CA ALA A 157 18.34 18.65 11.10
C ALA A 157 19.83 18.28 10.99
N ALA A 158 20.74 19.08 11.57
CA ALA A 158 22.18 18.90 11.36
C ALA A 158 22.72 17.56 11.90
N GLY A 159 22.25 17.13 13.08
CA GLY A 159 22.70 15.86 13.67
C GLY A 159 22.28 14.65 12.85
N VAL A 160 21.01 14.60 12.43
CA VAL A 160 20.48 13.50 11.61
C VAL A 160 21.09 13.47 10.21
N ALA A 161 21.39 14.62 9.60
CA ALA A 161 22.12 14.68 8.33
C ALA A 161 23.52 14.01 8.43
N GLY A 162 24.21 14.24 9.55
CA GLY A 162 25.48 13.56 9.86
C GLY A 162 25.32 12.04 10.01
N VAL A 163 24.26 11.58 10.69
CA VAL A 163 23.95 10.15 10.79
C VAL A 163 23.70 9.54 9.40
N ILE A 164 22.85 10.17 8.57
CA ILE A 164 22.53 9.68 7.23
C ILE A 164 23.80 9.58 6.36
N LYS A 165 24.66 10.61 6.36
CA LYS A 165 25.96 10.57 5.66
C LYS A 165 26.80 9.38 6.11
N MET A 166 26.88 9.09 7.40
CA MET A 166 27.67 7.98 7.94
C MET A 166 27.06 6.62 7.61
N VAL A 167 25.73 6.48 7.61
CA VAL A 167 25.06 5.25 7.16
C VAL A 167 25.37 4.98 5.68
N MET A 168 25.31 6.00 4.81
CA MET A 168 25.68 5.87 3.40
C MET A 168 27.16 5.51 3.22
N ALA A 169 28.06 6.17 3.96
CA ALA A 169 29.48 5.85 3.96
C ALA A 169 29.77 4.38 4.35
N MET A 170 29.03 3.83 5.32
CA MET A 170 29.15 2.42 5.71
C MET A 170 28.65 1.47 4.62
N ARG A 171 27.50 1.78 3.98
CA ARG A 171 26.92 0.97 2.89
C ARG A 171 27.84 0.92 1.67
N HIS A 172 28.47 2.03 1.31
CA HIS A 172 29.35 2.12 0.15
C HIS A 172 30.83 1.83 0.46
N GLY A 173 31.21 1.75 1.74
CA GLY A 173 32.59 1.50 2.15
C GLY A 173 33.56 2.60 1.74
N VAL A 174 33.11 3.85 1.76
CA VAL A 174 33.89 5.05 1.37
C VAL A 174 33.64 6.16 2.38
N LEU A 175 34.70 6.87 2.77
CA LEU A 175 34.65 8.09 3.58
C LEU A 175 34.74 9.31 2.64
N PRO A 176 33.67 10.11 2.51
CA PRO A 176 33.70 11.34 1.71
C PRO A 176 34.59 12.41 2.33
N GLN A 177 35.16 13.26 1.48
CA GLN A 177 35.96 14.41 1.93
C GLN A 177 35.12 15.47 2.65
N THR A 178 35.75 16.18 3.59
CA THR A 178 35.26 17.45 4.15
C THR A 178 35.83 18.59 3.29
N LEU A 179 34.98 19.54 2.90
CA LEU A 179 35.35 20.62 1.99
C LEU A 179 35.97 21.81 2.72
N HIS A 180 36.61 22.70 1.95
CA HIS A 180 37.13 24.00 2.36
C HIS A 180 38.29 23.97 3.35
N VAL A 181 39.04 22.86 3.39
CA VAL A 181 40.26 22.73 4.21
C VAL A 181 41.50 22.95 3.34
N ASP A 182 41.90 24.21 3.17
CA ASP A 182 43.17 24.53 2.50
C ASP A 182 44.38 24.16 3.37
N ALA A 183 44.27 24.44 4.67
CA ALA A 183 45.21 24.03 5.71
C ALA A 183 44.44 23.82 7.02
N PRO A 184 44.83 22.85 7.88
CA PRO A 184 44.25 22.70 9.21
C PRO A 184 44.44 23.96 10.07
N THR A 185 43.49 24.24 10.97
CA THR A 185 43.59 25.39 11.87
C THR A 185 44.86 25.32 12.75
N PRO A 186 45.64 26.42 12.88
CA PRO A 186 46.83 26.46 13.71
C PRO A 186 46.54 26.51 15.22
N GLU A 187 45.28 26.76 15.60
CA GLU A 187 44.83 26.81 17.00
C GLU A 187 44.70 25.42 17.65
N VAL A 188 44.99 24.36 16.89
CA VAL A 188 44.97 22.96 17.34
C VAL A 188 46.36 22.36 17.17
N ASP A 189 46.89 21.76 18.23
CA ASP A 189 48.07 20.90 18.15
C ASP A 189 47.66 19.52 17.62
N TRP A 190 47.61 19.38 16.29
CA TRP A 190 47.29 18.13 15.61
C TRP A 190 48.30 17.00 15.90
N SER A 191 49.48 17.32 16.45
CA SER A 191 50.48 16.31 16.82
C SER A 191 50.22 15.67 18.20
N ALA A 192 49.28 16.21 18.97
CA ALA A 192 48.93 15.72 20.32
C ALA A 192 48.17 14.38 20.34
N GLY A 193 47.78 13.86 19.18
CA GLY A 193 47.07 12.59 19.04
C GLY A 193 46.99 12.16 17.57
N SER A 194 46.44 10.97 17.32
CA SER A 194 46.32 10.40 15.98
C SER A 194 44.93 10.67 15.40
N VAL A 195 44.74 11.87 14.84
CA VAL A 195 43.51 12.31 14.15
C VAL A 195 43.89 12.97 12.83
N GLU A 196 43.23 12.59 11.74
CA GLU A 196 43.46 13.15 10.40
C GLU A 196 42.16 13.69 9.79
N LEU A 197 42.22 14.90 9.24
CA LEU A 197 41.10 15.50 8.50
C LEU A 197 40.91 14.77 7.17
N LEU A 198 39.65 14.51 6.80
CA LEU A 198 39.27 13.92 5.52
C LEU A 198 39.36 14.94 4.38
N THR A 199 40.56 15.43 4.04
CA THR A 199 40.75 16.40 2.96
C THR A 199 40.62 15.80 1.56
N GLU A 200 40.51 14.47 1.45
CA GLU A 200 40.25 13.73 0.23
C GLU A 200 39.40 12.49 0.52
N GLY A 201 38.61 12.05 -0.46
CA GLY A 201 37.77 10.85 -0.36
C GLY A 201 38.63 9.59 -0.32
N ARG A 202 38.30 8.65 0.57
CA ARG A 202 39.09 7.42 0.76
C ARG A 202 38.23 6.19 0.99
N ALA A 203 38.75 5.02 0.64
CA ALA A 203 38.11 3.75 0.97
C ALA A 203 38.03 3.57 2.50
N TRP A 204 36.93 3.00 2.98
CA TRP A 204 36.73 2.58 4.36
C TRP A 204 36.94 1.06 4.46
N PRO A 205 38.18 0.58 4.73
CA PRO A 205 38.50 -0.83 4.62
C PRO A 205 37.75 -1.69 5.64
N GLU A 206 37.43 -2.92 5.25
CA GLU A 206 36.95 -3.94 6.19
C GLU A 206 38.10 -4.38 7.09
N ALA A 207 37.91 -4.24 8.41
CA ALA A 207 38.95 -4.47 9.40
C ALA A 207 38.72 -5.74 10.24
N GLY A 208 37.98 -6.73 9.71
CA GLY A 208 37.55 -7.91 10.48
C GLY A 208 36.57 -7.60 11.63
N ARG A 209 36.11 -6.35 11.72
CA ARG A 209 35.06 -5.84 12.62
C ARG A 209 34.15 -4.87 11.86
N PRO A 210 32.92 -4.63 12.35
CA PRO A 210 32.02 -3.64 11.74
C PRO A 210 32.66 -2.25 11.66
N ARG A 211 32.34 -1.51 10.60
CA ARG A 211 32.67 -0.07 10.48
C ARG A 211 31.90 0.72 11.54
N ARG A 212 32.55 1.67 12.20
CA ARG A 212 31.96 2.44 13.32
C ARG A 212 32.25 3.93 13.20
N ALA A 213 31.22 4.75 13.39
CA ALA A 213 31.30 6.20 13.37
C ALA A 213 30.77 6.82 14.68
N GLY A 214 31.42 7.87 15.15
CA GLY A 214 30.84 8.81 16.12
C GLY A 214 30.20 9.98 15.40
N VAL A 215 29.02 10.43 15.84
CA VAL A 215 28.34 11.62 15.32
C VAL A 215 28.10 12.61 16.44
N SER A 216 28.58 13.85 16.29
CA SER A 216 28.49 14.90 17.31
C SER A 216 27.55 16.03 16.91
N ALA A 217 26.78 16.53 17.89
CA ALA A 217 26.01 17.77 17.74
C ALA A 217 26.04 18.57 19.05
N PHE A 218 26.50 19.83 18.99
CA PHE A 218 26.64 20.69 20.16
C PHE A 218 25.78 21.94 19.98
N GLY A 219 24.72 22.06 20.77
CA GLY A 219 23.78 23.16 20.67
C GLY A 219 24.32 24.44 21.29
N VAL A 220 23.93 25.59 20.74
CA VAL A 220 24.30 26.93 21.26
C VAL A 220 23.85 27.17 22.72
N SER A 221 22.88 26.41 23.21
CA SER A 221 22.45 26.42 24.63
C SER A 221 23.37 25.60 25.55
N GLY A 222 24.45 25.04 25.02
CA GLY A 222 25.40 24.17 25.72
C GLY A 222 24.94 22.72 25.86
N THR A 223 23.84 22.30 25.22
CA THR A 223 23.42 20.88 25.22
C THR A 223 24.21 20.10 24.18
N ASN A 224 24.92 19.06 24.60
CA ASN A 224 25.73 18.22 23.71
C ASN A 224 25.10 16.85 23.51
N ALA A 225 25.17 16.33 22.30
CA ALA A 225 24.83 14.95 21.97
C ALA A 225 25.97 14.27 21.23
N HIS A 226 26.21 13.00 21.54
CA HIS A 226 27.11 12.14 20.79
C HIS A 226 26.49 10.75 20.59
N VAL A 227 26.55 10.23 19.37
CA VAL A 227 25.95 8.94 18.97
C VAL A 227 27.00 8.05 18.32
N ILE A 228 27.02 6.77 18.68
CA ILE A 228 27.85 5.74 18.05
C ILE A 228 26.98 4.93 17.08
N VAL A 229 27.31 5.02 15.79
CA VAL A 229 26.65 4.27 14.71
C VAL A 229 27.58 3.16 14.25
N GLU A 230 27.04 1.97 14.04
CA GLU A 230 27.75 0.77 13.59
C GLU A 230 27.11 0.21 12.32
N GLN A 231 27.95 -0.32 11.43
CA GLN A 231 27.53 -1.02 10.22
C GLN A 231 26.56 -2.15 10.55
N ALA A 232 25.50 -2.30 9.75
CA ALA A 232 24.56 -3.40 9.89
C ALA A 232 25.28 -4.76 9.83
N PRO A 233 24.77 -5.79 10.54
CA PRO A 233 25.26 -7.15 10.39
C PRO A 233 25.24 -7.57 8.92
N ALA A 234 26.27 -8.27 8.46
CA ALA A 234 26.27 -8.83 7.12
C ALA A 234 25.13 -9.84 6.98
N THR A 235 24.07 -9.46 6.27
CA THR A 235 23.08 -10.43 5.80
C THR A 235 23.78 -11.29 4.77
N ALA A 236 23.87 -12.60 5.01
CA ALA A 236 24.38 -13.53 4.02
C ALA A 236 23.49 -13.41 2.76
N VAL A 237 24.02 -12.76 1.73
CA VAL A 237 23.38 -12.73 0.41
C VAL A 237 23.68 -14.09 -0.19
N GLU A 238 22.73 -15.02 -0.08
CA GLU A 238 22.81 -16.24 -0.90
C GLU A 238 22.82 -15.81 -2.37
N PRO A 239 23.75 -16.34 -3.18
CA PRO A 239 23.77 -16.03 -4.60
C PRO A 239 22.43 -16.43 -5.21
N PRO A 240 21.93 -15.68 -6.21
CA PRO A 240 20.70 -16.03 -6.89
C PRO A 240 20.84 -17.46 -7.43
N THR A 241 20.10 -18.40 -6.87
CA THR A 241 19.88 -19.69 -7.50
C THR A 241 19.03 -19.44 -8.74
N GLU A 242 19.36 -20.07 -9.88
CA GLU A 242 18.47 -20.11 -11.04
C GLU A 242 17.07 -20.50 -10.54
N ASP A 243 16.08 -19.63 -10.74
CA ASP A 243 14.76 -19.80 -10.15
C ASP A 243 13.94 -20.81 -10.98
N PRO A 244 13.72 -22.05 -10.49
CA PRO A 244 12.79 -22.97 -11.14
C PRO A 244 11.34 -22.44 -11.15
N ASP A 245 11.05 -21.38 -10.38
CA ASP A 245 9.71 -20.79 -10.17
C ASP A 245 9.52 -19.44 -10.88
N ALA A 246 10.20 -19.19 -12.00
CA ALA A 246 9.96 -18.00 -12.82
C ALA A 246 8.46 -17.87 -13.17
N ILE A 247 7.84 -16.82 -12.64
CA ILE A 247 6.39 -16.63 -12.72
C ILE A 247 6.06 -16.17 -14.14
N PRO A 248 5.18 -16.88 -14.85
CA PRO A 248 4.96 -16.64 -16.29
C PRO A 248 4.28 -15.30 -16.59
N ALA A 249 3.68 -14.66 -15.58
CA ALA A 249 3.02 -13.36 -15.68
C ALA A 249 3.34 -12.52 -14.43
N VAL A 250 4.14 -11.47 -14.61
CA VAL A 250 4.59 -10.58 -13.53
C VAL A 250 3.62 -9.41 -13.39
N PRO A 251 3.06 -9.14 -12.20
CA PRO A 251 2.20 -7.97 -11.98
C PRO A 251 2.96 -6.82 -11.31
N TRP A 252 3.03 -5.67 -11.99
CA TRP A 252 3.41 -4.41 -11.36
C TRP A 252 2.18 -3.69 -10.84
N VAL A 253 1.91 -3.89 -9.54
CA VAL A 253 0.78 -3.30 -8.81
C VAL A 253 1.17 -1.90 -8.32
N ILE A 254 0.40 -0.88 -8.70
CA ILE A 254 0.58 0.50 -8.27
C ILE A 254 -0.74 1.10 -7.80
N SER A 255 -0.68 2.01 -6.83
CA SER A 255 -1.86 2.73 -6.36
C SER A 255 -1.54 4.13 -5.87
N ALA A 256 -2.55 5.00 -5.84
CA ALA A 256 -2.44 6.38 -5.38
C ALA A 256 -3.77 6.90 -4.81
N ARG A 257 -3.71 8.06 -4.14
CA ARG A 257 -4.91 8.75 -3.62
C ARG A 257 -5.69 9.52 -4.68
N SER A 258 -5.08 9.80 -5.83
CA SER A 258 -5.69 10.51 -6.95
C SER A 258 -5.24 9.91 -8.28
N ALA A 259 -5.94 10.27 -9.37
CA ALA A 259 -5.57 9.83 -10.72
C ALA A 259 -4.19 10.37 -11.13
N ASP A 260 -3.92 11.65 -10.86
CA ASP A 260 -2.61 12.27 -11.18
C ASP A 260 -1.49 11.63 -10.37
N GLY A 261 -1.73 11.31 -9.09
CA GLY A 261 -0.78 10.55 -8.26
C GLY A 261 -0.48 9.17 -8.84
N LEU A 262 -1.48 8.48 -9.40
CA LEU A 262 -1.30 7.17 -10.01
C LEU A 262 -0.42 7.25 -11.27
N TYR A 263 -0.66 8.24 -12.12
CA TYR A 263 0.15 8.47 -13.33
C TYR A 263 1.57 8.92 -12.98
N GLY A 264 1.73 9.79 -11.99
CA GLY A 264 3.04 10.17 -11.48
C GLY A 264 3.81 8.97 -10.92
N GLN A 265 3.14 8.07 -10.20
CA GLN A 265 3.77 6.87 -9.66
C GLN A 265 4.18 5.89 -10.77
N ALA A 266 3.34 5.73 -11.78
CA ALA A 266 3.65 4.90 -12.95
C ALA A 266 4.88 5.45 -13.71
N ALA A 267 4.95 6.76 -13.92
CA ALA A 267 6.09 7.42 -14.58
C ALA A 267 7.39 7.23 -13.80
N ARG A 268 7.37 7.44 -12.47
CA ARG A 268 8.55 7.22 -11.60
C ARG A 268 9.00 5.77 -11.61
N LEU A 269 8.06 4.81 -11.58
CA LEU A 269 8.39 3.39 -11.66
C LEU A 269 9.01 3.04 -13.02
N ALA A 270 8.48 3.59 -14.11
CA ALA A 270 9.02 3.36 -15.45
C ALA A 270 10.44 3.92 -15.61
N GLU A 271 10.70 5.13 -15.10
CA GLU A 271 12.03 5.72 -15.08
C GLU A 271 13.02 4.87 -14.26
N PHE A 272 12.64 4.50 -13.04
CA PHE A 272 13.45 3.63 -12.17
C PHE A 272 13.77 2.29 -12.83
N ALA A 273 12.77 1.63 -13.42
CA ALA A 273 12.97 0.37 -14.11
C ALA A 273 13.85 0.50 -15.37
N ARG A 274 13.94 1.68 -16.00
CA ARG A 274 14.87 1.92 -17.10
C ARG A 274 16.29 2.20 -16.62
N SER A 275 16.45 2.90 -15.49
CA SER A 275 17.77 3.19 -14.91
C SER A 275 18.42 1.99 -14.22
N HIS A 276 17.63 0.98 -13.86
CA HIS A 276 18.09 -0.25 -13.21
C HIS A 276 17.76 -1.51 -14.03
N PRO A 277 18.36 -1.68 -15.22
CA PRO A 277 18.10 -2.84 -16.09
C PRO A 277 18.58 -4.16 -15.50
N GLU A 278 19.48 -4.13 -14.52
CA GLU A 278 20.05 -5.28 -13.83
C GLU A 278 19.11 -5.95 -12.82
N LEU A 279 18.05 -5.27 -12.38
CA LEU A 279 17.08 -5.84 -11.44
C LEU A 279 16.16 -6.85 -12.16
N ASP A 280 15.67 -7.88 -11.47
CA ASP A 280 14.63 -8.76 -12.02
C ASP A 280 13.26 -8.04 -11.92
N PRO A 281 12.44 -7.99 -13.00
CA PRO A 281 11.07 -7.46 -12.93
C PRO A 281 10.20 -8.08 -11.83
N SER A 282 10.46 -9.33 -11.47
CA SER A 282 9.76 -10.06 -10.41
C SER A 282 10.17 -9.59 -9.02
N ASP A 283 11.42 -9.17 -8.81
CA ASP A 283 11.87 -8.54 -7.55
C ASP A 283 11.21 -7.16 -7.37
N ILE A 284 11.04 -6.42 -8.48
CA ILE A 284 10.26 -5.17 -8.50
C ILE A 284 8.80 -5.45 -8.14
N ALA A 285 8.16 -6.46 -8.74
CA ALA A 285 6.80 -6.87 -8.42
C ALA A 285 6.64 -7.27 -6.94
N HIS A 286 7.53 -8.12 -6.44
CA HIS A 286 7.57 -8.53 -5.03
C HIS A 286 7.68 -7.32 -4.09
N SER A 287 8.53 -6.36 -4.44
CA SER A 287 8.74 -5.14 -3.64
C SER A 287 7.52 -4.23 -3.69
N LEU A 288 6.85 -4.08 -4.85
CA LEU A 288 5.61 -3.32 -4.97
C LEU A 288 4.50 -3.92 -4.08
N ILE A 289 4.35 -5.25 -4.09
CA ILE A 289 3.32 -5.97 -3.35
C ILE A 289 3.57 -5.94 -1.83
N THR A 290 4.83 -6.09 -1.40
CA THR A 290 5.14 -6.28 0.03
C THR A 290 5.51 -5.00 0.77
N THR A 291 5.84 -3.91 0.07
CA THR A 291 6.37 -2.68 0.71
C THR A 291 5.56 -1.42 0.45
N ARG A 292 4.51 -1.48 -0.37
CA ARG A 292 3.69 -0.29 -0.71
C ARG A 292 2.29 -0.37 -0.10
N ALA A 293 1.82 0.78 0.37
CA ALA A 293 0.43 0.94 0.74
C ALA A 293 -0.48 0.80 -0.49
N THR A 294 -1.67 0.25 -0.29
CA THR A 294 -2.71 0.16 -1.33
C THR A 294 -3.75 1.26 -1.12
N PHE A 295 -3.96 2.09 -2.13
CA PHE A 295 -4.95 3.17 -2.17
C PHE A 295 -6.11 2.87 -3.15
N ASP A 296 -7.05 3.80 -3.29
CA ASP A 296 -8.30 3.61 -4.03
C ASP A 296 -8.14 3.75 -5.55
N HIS A 297 -7.26 4.64 -6.03
CA HIS A 297 -6.88 4.68 -7.43
C HIS A 297 -5.81 3.62 -7.67
N ARG A 298 -6.14 2.60 -8.46
CA ARG A 298 -5.29 1.41 -8.65
C ARG A 298 -5.00 1.20 -10.11
N ALA A 299 -3.80 0.72 -10.39
CA ALA A 299 -3.50 0.07 -11.66
C ALA A 299 -2.58 -1.13 -11.47
N VAL A 300 -2.68 -2.06 -12.39
CA VAL A 300 -1.79 -3.22 -12.46
C VAL A 300 -1.39 -3.39 -13.92
N VAL A 301 -0.09 -3.48 -14.15
CA VAL A 301 0.47 -3.86 -15.46
C VAL A 301 0.94 -5.30 -15.37
N VAL A 302 0.46 -6.16 -16.25
CA VAL A 302 0.78 -7.59 -16.29
C VAL A 302 1.60 -7.87 -17.54
N GLY A 303 2.76 -8.49 -17.40
CA GLY A 303 3.61 -8.83 -18.54
C GLY A 303 4.48 -10.05 -18.28
N SER A 304 4.93 -10.68 -19.36
CA SER A 304 5.86 -11.80 -19.32
C SER A 304 7.33 -11.34 -19.21
N GLY A 305 7.58 -10.05 -19.42
CA GLY A 305 8.92 -9.47 -19.32
C GLY A 305 8.94 -7.95 -19.25
N ARG A 306 10.14 -7.39 -18.98
CA ARG A 306 10.36 -5.96 -18.74
C ARG A 306 9.82 -5.04 -19.84
N ALA A 307 9.97 -5.41 -21.12
CA ALA A 307 9.55 -4.56 -22.23
C ALA A 307 8.02 -4.36 -22.25
N GLU A 308 7.25 -5.42 -22.02
CA GLU A 308 5.78 -5.36 -21.94
C GLU A 308 5.33 -4.55 -20.72
N LEU A 309 5.99 -4.75 -19.58
CA LEU A 309 5.71 -4.03 -18.34
C LEU A 309 5.97 -2.52 -18.49
N LEU A 310 7.09 -2.13 -19.10
CA LEU A 310 7.40 -0.72 -19.39
C LEU A 310 6.39 -0.13 -20.38
N SER A 311 6.06 -0.85 -21.45
CA SER A 311 5.04 -0.41 -22.41
C SER A 311 3.67 -0.20 -21.75
N GLY A 312 3.30 -1.06 -20.79
CA GLY A 312 2.05 -0.91 -20.05
C GLY A 312 2.06 0.27 -19.08
N LEU A 313 3.19 0.56 -18.43
CA LEU A 313 3.34 1.79 -17.63
C LEU A 313 3.27 3.06 -18.50
N ASP A 314 3.86 3.04 -19.69
CA ASP A 314 3.78 4.18 -20.61
C ASP A 314 2.35 4.40 -21.14
N ALA A 315 1.59 3.31 -21.31
CA ALA A 315 0.19 3.33 -21.74
C ALA A 315 -0.81 3.58 -20.60
N ILE A 316 -0.36 3.82 -19.36
CA ILE A 316 -1.20 3.87 -18.16
C ILE A 316 -2.30 4.93 -18.21
N ALA A 317 -2.11 5.99 -19.00
CA ALA A 317 -3.08 7.06 -19.19
C ALA A 317 -4.17 6.70 -20.22
N GLY A 318 -3.90 5.73 -21.11
CA GLY A 318 -4.78 5.28 -22.19
C GLY A 318 -5.97 4.43 -21.75
N PRO A 319 -6.66 3.76 -22.71
CA PRO A 319 -7.71 2.79 -22.42
C PRO A 319 -7.22 1.63 -21.56
N SER A 320 -8.06 1.12 -20.67
CA SER A 320 -7.75 -0.02 -19.80
C SER A 320 -8.06 -1.35 -20.50
N ASP A 321 -7.39 -1.62 -21.63
CA ASP A 321 -7.56 -2.84 -22.41
C ASP A 321 -6.29 -3.70 -22.37
N GLY A 322 -6.46 -5.03 -22.41
CA GLY A 322 -5.33 -5.97 -22.43
C GLY A 322 -4.54 -6.05 -21.11
N PRO A 323 -3.19 -5.98 -21.12
CA PRO A 323 -2.32 -6.23 -19.96
C PRO A 323 -2.34 -5.13 -18.89
N VAL A 324 -3.04 -4.02 -19.13
CA VAL A 324 -3.14 -2.91 -18.17
C VAL A 324 -4.57 -2.86 -17.64
N ALA A 325 -4.71 -3.05 -16.33
CA ALA A 325 -5.95 -2.80 -15.61
C ALA A 325 -5.81 -1.50 -14.82
N ARG A 326 -6.76 -0.57 -14.95
CA ARG A 326 -6.81 0.67 -14.17
C ARG A 326 -8.24 0.93 -13.71
N GLY A 327 -8.40 1.34 -12.46
CA GLY A 327 -9.71 1.62 -11.89
C GLY A 327 -9.64 2.40 -10.59
N VAL A 328 -10.84 2.74 -10.10
CA VAL A 328 -11.04 3.24 -8.74
C VAL A 328 -11.92 2.22 -8.03
N THR A 329 -11.54 1.85 -6.82
CA THR A 329 -12.30 0.90 -6.02
C THR A 329 -13.73 1.36 -5.82
N ARG A 330 -14.68 0.45 -5.96
CA ARG A 330 -16.10 0.70 -5.68
C ARG A 330 -16.69 -0.40 -4.81
N PRO A 331 -17.67 -0.09 -3.95
CA PRO A 331 -18.40 -1.12 -3.24
C PRO A 331 -19.18 -2.01 -4.23
N GLY A 332 -19.40 -3.27 -3.85
CA GLY A 332 -20.21 -4.20 -4.61
C GLY A 332 -19.79 -5.64 -4.37
N ARG A 333 -20.68 -6.56 -4.77
CA ARG A 333 -20.46 -8.00 -4.62
C ARG A 333 -19.92 -8.63 -5.91
N LEU A 334 -19.26 -9.77 -5.73
CA LEU A 334 -18.68 -10.59 -6.79
C LEU A 334 -19.57 -11.82 -7.07
N ALA A 335 -19.96 -12.00 -8.33
CA ALA A 335 -20.50 -13.26 -8.82
C ALA A 335 -19.51 -13.97 -9.74
N VAL A 336 -19.45 -15.30 -9.64
CA VAL A 336 -18.68 -16.16 -10.55
C VAL A 336 -19.63 -16.91 -11.48
N LEU A 337 -19.37 -16.83 -12.78
CA LEU A 337 -20.19 -17.35 -13.87
C LEU A 337 -19.50 -18.52 -14.58
N PHE A 338 -20.06 -19.72 -14.49
CA PHE A 338 -19.52 -20.93 -15.09
C PHE A 338 -20.10 -21.22 -16.47
N THR A 339 -19.23 -21.32 -17.48
CA THR A 339 -19.61 -21.43 -18.89
C THR A 339 -20.43 -22.69 -19.24
N GLY A 340 -21.27 -22.54 -20.25
CA GLY A 340 -21.97 -23.66 -20.86
C GLY A 340 -21.19 -24.26 -22.03
N GLN A 341 -21.71 -25.35 -22.59
CA GLN A 341 -21.14 -25.97 -23.79
C GLN A 341 -21.17 -25.00 -25.00
N GLY A 342 -20.06 -24.90 -25.72
CA GLY A 342 -19.93 -24.14 -26.96
C GLY A 342 -18.70 -23.22 -27.03
N SER A 343 -18.03 -22.96 -25.91
CA SER A 343 -16.81 -22.14 -25.81
C SER A 343 -15.52 -22.96 -25.75
N GLN A 344 -15.61 -24.28 -25.62
CA GLN A 344 -14.43 -25.15 -25.56
C GLN A 344 -13.60 -25.06 -26.84
N HIS A 345 -12.28 -25.06 -26.69
CA HIS A 345 -11.35 -25.17 -27.81
C HIS A 345 -10.15 -26.03 -27.43
N PRO A 346 -9.50 -26.71 -28.40
CA PRO A 346 -8.34 -27.54 -28.13
C PRO A 346 -7.19 -26.71 -27.53
N GLY A 347 -6.51 -27.26 -26.55
CA GLY A 347 -5.38 -26.64 -25.86
C GLY A 347 -5.75 -25.70 -24.71
N MET A 348 -7.04 -25.47 -24.43
CA MET A 348 -7.48 -24.57 -23.34
C MET A 348 -6.88 -24.98 -21.99
N GLY A 349 -6.27 -24.02 -21.27
CA GLY A 349 -5.71 -24.23 -19.93
C GLY A 349 -4.41 -25.04 -19.87
N ARG A 350 -3.85 -25.46 -21.01
CA ARG A 350 -2.63 -26.27 -21.06
C ARG A 350 -1.42 -25.52 -20.51
N GLU A 351 -1.33 -24.22 -20.76
CA GLU A 351 -0.24 -23.39 -20.26
C GLU A 351 -0.34 -23.16 -18.76
N LEU A 352 -1.57 -23.00 -18.23
CA LEU A 352 -1.82 -22.90 -16.80
C LEU A 352 -1.43 -24.20 -16.07
N HIS A 353 -1.78 -25.36 -16.63
CA HIS A 353 -1.38 -26.68 -16.12
C HIS A 353 0.13 -26.83 -15.98
N ALA A 354 0.88 -26.33 -16.97
CA ALA A 354 2.34 -26.40 -16.95
C ALA A 354 2.97 -25.48 -15.89
N ARG A 355 2.30 -24.40 -15.48
CA ARG A 355 2.91 -23.31 -14.71
C ARG A 355 2.37 -23.13 -13.28
N TYR A 356 1.12 -23.50 -13.02
CA TYR A 356 0.48 -23.28 -11.73
C TYR A 356 0.12 -24.61 -11.06
N PRO A 357 0.81 -25.00 -9.98
CA PRO A 357 0.55 -26.25 -9.26
C PRO A 357 -0.91 -26.41 -8.82
N VAL A 358 -1.53 -25.37 -8.27
CA VAL A 358 -2.94 -25.41 -7.84
C VAL A 358 -3.88 -25.74 -8.99
N PHE A 359 -3.67 -25.10 -10.15
CA PHE A 359 -4.45 -25.39 -11.35
C PHE A 359 -4.24 -26.84 -11.80
N ARG A 360 -2.97 -27.27 -11.90
CA ARG A 360 -2.61 -28.62 -12.33
C ARG A 360 -3.26 -29.69 -11.46
N ASP A 361 -3.13 -29.56 -10.14
CA ASP A 361 -3.62 -30.55 -9.20
C ASP A 361 -5.15 -30.64 -9.24
N ALA A 362 -5.84 -29.49 -9.33
CA ALA A 362 -7.30 -29.44 -9.47
C ALA A 362 -7.79 -30.03 -10.82
N PHE A 363 -7.12 -29.69 -11.92
CA PHE A 363 -7.44 -30.19 -13.25
C PHE A 363 -7.23 -31.70 -13.36
N ASP A 364 -6.07 -32.20 -12.91
CA ASP A 364 -5.74 -33.62 -12.95
C ASP A 364 -6.68 -34.43 -12.04
N ALA A 365 -7.07 -33.90 -10.87
CA ALA A 365 -8.06 -34.53 -10.01
C ALA A 365 -9.44 -34.62 -10.68
N ALA A 366 -9.89 -33.56 -11.34
CA ALA A 366 -11.16 -33.56 -12.06
C ALA A 366 -11.15 -34.55 -13.23
N CYS A 367 -10.10 -34.54 -14.06
CA CYS A 367 -9.94 -35.51 -15.15
C CYS A 367 -9.91 -36.95 -14.63
N ALA A 368 -9.17 -37.23 -13.56
CA ALA A 368 -9.09 -38.57 -12.99
C ALA A 368 -10.46 -39.10 -12.52
N GLN A 369 -11.30 -38.25 -11.91
CA GLN A 369 -12.65 -38.65 -11.51
C GLN A 369 -13.57 -38.85 -12.72
N LEU A 370 -13.49 -37.99 -13.72
CA LEU A 370 -14.25 -38.15 -14.97
C LEU A 370 -13.85 -39.42 -15.73
N ASP A 371 -12.55 -39.72 -15.81
CA ASP A 371 -12.03 -40.89 -16.54
C ASP A 371 -12.45 -42.21 -15.87
N ARG A 372 -12.63 -42.25 -14.54
CA ARG A 372 -13.23 -43.42 -13.87
C ARG A 372 -14.63 -43.74 -14.38
N HIS A 373 -15.43 -42.72 -14.66
CA HIS A 373 -16.81 -42.88 -15.12
C HIS A 373 -16.95 -42.94 -16.65
N LEU A 374 -15.90 -42.60 -17.40
CA LEU A 374 -15.93 -42.55 -18.86
C LEU A 374 -15.02 -43.60 -19.51
N VAL A 375 -13.74 -43.61 -19.13
CA VAL A 375 -12.71 -44.49 -19.71
C VAL A 375 -12.73 -45.85 -19.03
N ASP A 376 -12.61 -45.90 -17.71
CA ASP A 376 -12.54 -47.17 -16.95
C ASP A 376 -13.86 -47.94 -17.05
N ALA A 377 -14.99 -47.22 -17.18
CA ALA A 377 -16.30 -47.78 -17.46
C ALA A 377 -16.51 -48.23 -18.93
N GLY A 378 -15.53 -48.00 -19.81
CA GLY A 378 -15.55 -48.43 -21.21
C GLY A 378 -16.47 -47.63 -22.13
N HIS A 379 -16.87 -46.41 -21.75
CA HIS A 379 -17.76 -45.56 -22.54
C HIS A 379 -17.02 -44.72 -23.60
N VAL A 380 -15.77 -44.35 -23.32
CA VAL A 380 -14.88 -43.68 -24.28
C VAL A 380 -13.48 -44.30 -24.21
N ALA A 381 -12.68 -44.11 -25.26
CA ALA A 381 -11.36 -44.73 -25.38
C ALA A 381 -10.19 -43.80 -25.02
N HIS A 382 -10.44 -42.49 -24.87
CA HIS A 382 -9.40 -41.48 -24.69
C HIS A 382 -9.65 -40.74 -23.37
N PRO A 383 -8.61 -40.51 -22.55
CA PRO A 383 -8.69 -39.68 -21.36
C PRO A 383 -9.16 -38.27 -21.66
N VAL A 384 -9.94 -37.67 -20.76
CA VAL A 384 -10.45 -36.29 -20.92
C VAL A 384 -9.30 -35.29 -21.13
N ARG A 385 -8.23 -35.40 -20.35
CA ARG A 385 -7.05 -34.53 -20.44
C ARG A 385 -6.44 -34.53 -21.83
N ASP A 386 -6.28 -35.70 -22.44
CA ASP A 386 -5.63 -35.85 -23.74
C ASP A 386 -6.44 -35.16 -24.84
N ILE A 387 -7.77 -35.20 -24.74
CA ILE A 387 -8.68 -34.52 -25.67
C ILE A 387 -8.66 -33.00 -25.46
N VAL A 388 -8.71 -32.54 -24.21
CA VAL A 388 -8.68 -31.09 -23.89
C VAL A 388 -7.37 -30.45 -24.32
N PHE A 389 -6.23 -31.12 -24.10
CA PHE A 389 -4.90 -30.60 -24.43
C PHE A 389 -4.41 -30.95 -25.84
N ALA A 390 -5.24 -31.64 -26.62
CA ALA A 390 -4.94 -31.98 -28.01
C ALA A 390 -4.57 -30.73 -28.82
N GLN A 391 -3.61 -30.88 -29.74
CA GLN A 391 -3.25 -29.78 -30.62
C GLN A 391 -4.36 -29.53 -31.65
N PRO A 392 -4.71 -28.26 -31.96
CA PRO A 392 -5.67 -27.96 -33.01
C PRO A 392 -5.35 -28.66 -34.33
N GLY A 393 -6.36 -29.26 -34.97
CA GLY A 393 -6.21 -29.99 -36.24
C GLY A 393 -5.79 -31.45 -36.13
N THR A 394 -5.68 -32.00 -34.90
CA THR A 394 -5.50 -33.44 -34.67
C THR A 394 -6.84 -34.18 -34.60
N PRO A 395 -6.89 -35.49 -34.90
CA PRO A 395 -8.11 -36.29 -34.72
C PRO A 395 -8.66 -36.25 -33.29
N GLU A 396 -7.78 -36.19 -32.29
CA GLU A 396 -8.15 -36.08 -30.88
C GLU A 396 -8.81 -34.74 -30.59
N ALA A 397 -8.33 -33.64 -31.16
CA ALA A 397 -8.93 -32.32 -31.00
C ALA A 397 -10.36 -32.23 -31.58
N GLU A 398 -10.66 -32.98 -32.64
CA GLU A 398 -12.02 -33.05 -33.19
C GLU A 398 -13.01 -33.75 -32.23
N LEU A 399 -12.52 -34.63 -31.35
CA LEU A 399 -13.36 -35.30 -30.35
C LEU A 399 -13.86 -34.33 -29.27
N LEU A 400 -13.20 -33.18 -29.06
CA LEU A 400 -13.61 -32.20 -28.06
C LEU A 400 -15.02 -31.65 -28.32
N ASP A 401 -15.46 -31.59 -29.58
CA ASP A 401 -16.81 -31.14 -29.95
C ASP A 401 -17.91 -32.20 -29.66
N ARG A 402 -17.53 -33.43 -29.27
CA ARG A 402 -18.50 -34.42 -28.78
C ARG A 402 -18.98 -34.02 -27.39
N THR A 403 -20.30 -34.10 -27.17
CA THR A 403 -20.97 -33.66 -25.93
C THR A 403 -20.30 -34.20 -24.67
N VAL A 404 -19.89 -35.46 -24.69
CA VAL A 404 -19.22 -36.11 -23.55
C VAL A 404 -17.89 -35.43 -23.19
N PHE A 405 -17.05 -35.09 -24.16
CA PHE A 405 -15.76 -34.45 -23.93
C PHE A 405 -15.88 -32.94 -23.73
N ALA A 406 -16.82 -32.29 -24.42
CA ALA A 406 -17.08 -30.85 -24.24
C ALA A 406 -17.50 -30.54 -22.80
N GLN A 407 -18.47 -31.27 -22.26
CA GLN A 407 -18.94 -31.07 -20.89
C GLN A 407 -17.86 -31.44 -19.86
N ALA A 408 -17.18 -32.58 -20.05
CA ALA A 408 -16.13 -33.04 -19.14
C ALA A 408 -14.93 -32.08 -19.12
N GLY A 409 -14.50 -31.59 -20.29
CA GLY A 409 -13.40 -30.66 -20.41
C GLY A 409 -13.69 -29.29 -19.82
N LEU A 410 -14.92 -28.75 -20.03
CA LEU A 410 -15.34 -27.49 -19.41
C LEU A 410 -15.36 -27.59 -17.88
N PHE A 411 -15.94 -28.67 -17.33
CA PHE A 411 -15.96 -28.88 -15.88
C PHE A 411 -14.55 -28.96 -15.28
N ALA A 412 -13.63 -29.71 -15.92
CA ALA A 412 -12.25 -29.82 -15.46
C ALA A 412 -11.51 -28.48 -15.50
N LEU A 413 -11.64 -27.73 -16.60
CA LEU A 413 -11.04 -26.41 -16.76
C LEU A 413 -11.59 -25.40 -15.75
N GLU A 414 -12.91 -25.26 -15.69
CA GLU A 414 -13.59 -24.27 -14.85
C GLU A 414 -13.36 -24.53 -13.36
N THR A 415 -13.35 -25.80 -12.94
CA THR A 415 -13.00 -26.19 -11.56
C THR A 415 -11.55 -25.80 -11.25
N ALA A 416 -10.61 -26.06 -12.16
CA ALA A 416 -9.21 -25.71 -11.97
C ALA A 416 -8.98 -24.20 -11.93
N LEU A 417 -9.63 -23.43 -12.81
CA LEU A 417 -9.61 -21.97 -12.80
C LEU A 417 -10.19 -21.40 -11.50
N PHE A 418 -11.32 -21.93 -11.04
CA PHE A 418 -11.92 -21.52 -9.77
C PHE A 418 -10.95 -21.72 -8.59
N ARG A 419 -10.35 -22.91 -8.48
CA ARG A 419 -9.37 -23.21 -7.42
C ARG A 419 -8.12 -22.34 -7.51
N LEU A 420 -7.69 -21.98 -8.72
CA LEU A 420 -6.60 -21.05 -8.93
C LEU A 420 -6.92 -19.66 -8.37
N TYR A 421 -8.07 -19.07 -8.73
CA TYR A 421 -8.50 -17.78 -8.18
C TYR A 421 -8.74 -17.83 -6.66
N GLU A 422 -9.28 -18.93 -6.15
CA GLU A 422 -9.44 -19.15 -4.71
C GLU A 422 -8.09 -19.15 -3.99
N SER A 423 -7.05 -19.75 -4.60
CA SER A 423 -5.69 -19.71 -4.04
C SER A 423 -5.10 -18.29 -4.02
N TRP A 424 -5.50 -17.42 -4.95
CA TRP A 424 -5.13 -16.00 -4.98
C TRP A 424 -6.04 -15.11 -4.11
N GLY A 425 -6.80 -15.71 -3.19
CA GLY A 425 -7.62 -14.97 -2.22
C GLY A 425 -8.97 -14.47 -2.75
N VAL A 426 -9.34 -14.76 -4.00
CA VAL A 426 -10.65 -14.36 -4.55
C VAL A 426 -11.75 -15.20 -3.91
N ARG A 427 -12.79 -14.55 -3.40
CA ARG A 427 -13.95 -15.20 -2.77
C ARG A 427 -15.24 -14.66 -3.39
N PRO A 428 -16.07 -15.50 -4.03
CA PRO A 428 -17.35 -15.07 -4.58
C PRO A 428 -18.41 -14.90 -3.48
N ASP A 429 -19.31 -13.95 -3.68
CA ASP A 429 -20.55 -13.83 -2.90
C ASP A 429 -21.66 -14.70 -3.48
N PHE A 430 -21.65 -14.90 -4.81
CA PHE A 430 -22.65 -15.66 -5.54
C PHE A 430 -22.03 -16.49 -6.66
N LEU A 431 -22.69 -17.59 -7.00
CA LEU A 431 -22.35 -18.40 -8.16
C LEU A 431 -23.54 -18.48 -9.12
N ALA A 432 -23.24 -18.55 -10.41
CA ALA A 432 -24.21 -18.95 -11.42
C ALA A 432 -23.47 -19.76 -12.49
N GLY A 433 -24.21 -20.58 -13.22
CA GLY A 433 -23.67 -21.28 -14.38
C GLY A 433 -24.65 -21.20 -15.55
N HIS A 434 -24.20 -21.60 -16.73
CA HIS A 434 -25.09 -21.80 -17.87
C HIS A 434 -25.16 -23.29 -18.21
N SER A 435 -26.32 -23.91 -17.99
CA SER A 435 -26.55 -25.33 -18.23
C SER A 435 -25.52 -26.20 -17.50
N VAL A 436 -24.57 -26.83 -18.21
CA VAL A 436 -23.52 -27.65 -17.58
C VAL A 436 -22.69 -26.87 -16.55
N GLY A 437 -22.48 -25.57 -16.73
CA GLY A 437 -21.77 -24.75 -15.75
C GLY A 437 -22.45 -24.69 -14.38
N GLU A 438 -23.77 -24.91 -14.27
CA GLU A 438 -24.43 -24.96 -12.95
C GLU A 438 -24.01 -26.20 -12.13
N LEU A 439 -23.61 -27.30 -12.79
CA LEU A 439 -23.01 -28.44 -12.11
C LEU A 439 -21.62 -28.09 -11.56
N THR A 440 -20.83 -27.31 -12.31
CA THR A 440 -19.56 -26.75 -11.79
C THR A 440 -19.83 -25.86 -10.59
N ALA A 441 -20.82 -24.96 -10.67
CA ALA A 441 -21.23 -24.09 -9.57
C ALA A 441 -21.61 -24.88 -8.31
N ALA A 442 -22.42 -25.93 -8.47
CA ALA A 442 -22.81 -26.81 -7.37
C ALA A 442 -21.61 -27.55 -6.76
N HIS A 443 -20.68 -28.03 -7.58
CA HIS A 443 -19.46 -28.65 -7.08
C HIS A 443 -18.62 -27.67 -6.24
N VAL A 444 -18.32 -26.48 -6.78
CA VAL A 444 -17.46 -25.53 -6.07
C VAL A 444 -18.12 -24.93 -4.82
N ALA A 445 -19.46 -24.86 -4.80
CA ALA A 445 -20.25 -24.51 -3.62
C ALA A 445 -20.30 -25.62 -2.56
N GLY A 446 -19.77 -26.82 -2.86
CA GLY A 446 -19.78 -27.96 -1.96
C GLY A 446 -21.08 -28.76 -1.95
N VAL A 447 -22.03 -28.49 -2.85
CA VAL A 447 -23.29 -29.26 -2.96
C VAL A 447 -23.00 -30.70 -3.37
N LEU A 448 -22.07 -30.87 -4.30
CA LEU A 448 -21.60 -32.16 -4.78
C LEU A 448 -20.09 -32.27 -4.52
N SER A 449 -19.66 -33.43 -4.02
CA SER A 449 -18.23 -33.77 -3.98
C SER A 449 -17.67 -33.81 -5.40
N LEU A 450 -16.34 -33.74 -5.57
CA LEU A 450 -15.73 -33.86 -6.91
C LEU A 450 -16.09 -35.18 -7.58
N GLU A 451 -16.17 -36.26 -6.81
CA GLU A 451 -16.57 -37.59 -7.27
C GLU A 451 -18.02 -37.61 -7.72
N ASP A 452 -18.97 -37.14 -6.90
CA ASP A 452 -20.39 -37.12 -7.25
C ASP A 452 -20.68 -36.19 -8.44
N ALA A 453 -20.02 -35.03 -8.49
CA ALA A 453 -20.15 -34.10 -9.60
C ALA A 453 -19.62 -34.71 -10.92
N ALA A 454 -18.47 -35.38 -10.88
CA ALA A 454 -17.92 -36.08 -12.03
C ALA A 454 -18.82 -37.25 -12.47
N ALA A 455 -19.40 -38.00 -11.55
CA ALA A 455 -20.36 -39.07 -11.85
C ALA A 455 -21.60 -38.54 -12.55
N LEU A 456 -22.21 -37.47 -12.01
CA LEU A 456 -23.40 -36.83 -12.59
C LEU A 456 -23.10 -36.26 -13.98
N LEU A 457 -21.96 -35.60 -14.13
CA LEU A 457 -21.58 -34.96 -15.39
C LEU A 457 -21.20 -35.98 -16.47
N ALA A 458 -20.45 -37.02 -16.13
CA ALA A 458 -20.12 -38.12 -17.04
C ALA A 458 -21.40 -38.83 -17.52
N ALA A 459 -22.34 -39.09 -16.61
CA ALA A 459 -23.65 -39.65 -16.95
C ALA A 459 -24.42 -38.73 -17.90
N ARG A 460 -24.53 -37.44 -17.57
CA ARG A 460 -25.20 -36.44 -18.40
C ARG A 460 -24.62 -36.40 -19.82
N GLY A 461 -23.30 -36.26 -19.94
CA GLY A 461 -22.61 -36.18 -21.23
C GLY A 461 -22.78 -37.45 -22.07
N ARG A 462 -22.61 -38.63 -21.47
CA ARG A 462 -22.79 -39.93 -22.14
C ARG A 462 -24.23 -40.13 -22.62
N LEU A 463 -25.20 -39.90 -21.75
CA LEU A 463 -26.61 -40.13 -22.06
C LEU A 463 -27.10 -39.16 -23.13
N MET A 464 -26.75 -37.88 -23.00
CA MET A 464 -27.07 -36.88 -24.02
C MET A 464 -26.44 -37.22 -25.37
N GLN A 465 -25.21 -37.76 -25.39
CA GLN A 465 -24.51 -38.15 -26.61
C GLN A 465 -25.14 -39.36 -27.32
N ALA A 466 -25.88 -40.20 -26.60
CA ALA A 466 -26.53 -41.40 -27.12
C ALA A 466 -27.94 -41.13 -27.70
N LEU A 467 -28.49 -39.95 -27.47
CA LEU A 467 -29.80 -39.56 -27.98
C LEU A 467 -29.77 -39.35 -29.50
N PRO A 468 -30.94 -39.36 -30.18
CA PRO A 468 -31.02 -38.95 -31.57
C PRO A 468 -30.53 -37.50 -31.75
N GLY A 469 -29.94 -37.23 -32.92
CA GLY A 469 -29.48 -35.89 -33.26
C GLY A 469 -30.63 -34.88 -33.33
N GLY A 470 -30.29 -33.61 -33.10
CA GLY A 470 -31.24 -32.49 -33.08
C GLY A 470 -30.62 -31.20 -33.58
N THR A 471 -31.33 -30.09 -33.50
CA THR A 471 -30.80 -28.78 -33.92
C THR A 471 -31.11 -27.72 -32.88
N MET A 472 -30.15 -26.82 -32.66
CA MET A 472 -30.34 -25.62 -31.83
C MET A 472 -29.99 -24.35 -32.60
N VAL A 473 -30.81 -23.32 -32.45
CA VAL A 473 -30.65 -22.02 -33.13
C VAL A 473 -30.84 -20.90 -32.13
N ALA A 474 -29.86 -20.00 -32.06
CA ALA A 474 -30.00 -18.72 -31.38
C ALA A 474 -30.78 -17.75 -32.28
N LEU A 475 -31.80 -17.12 -31.70
CA LEU A 475 -32.71 -16.18 -32.35
C LEU A 475 -32.60 -14.82 -31.64
N ASN A 476 -32.41 -13.76 -32.42
CA ASN A 476 -32.39 -12.39 -31.89
C ASN A 476 -33.82 -11.85 -31.75
N VAL A 477 -34.60 -12.44 -30.85
CA VAL A 477 -36.00 -12.09 -30.55
C VAL A 477 -36.28 -12.18 -29.05
N PRO A 478 -37.25 -11.41 -28.52
CA PRO A 478 -37.73 -11.59 -27.16
C PRO A 478 -38.40 -12.95 -26.94
N GLU A 479 -38.39 -13.43 -25.70
CA GLU A 479 -39.00 -14.70 -25.32
C GLU A 479 -40.49 -14.79 -25.68
N SER A 480 -41.25 -13.71 -25.50
CA SER A 480 -42.67 -13.64 -25.85
C SER A 480 -42.92 -13.91 -27.34
N VAL A 481 -42.02 -13.43 -28.22
CA VAL A 481 -42.08 -13.66 -29.66
C VAL A 481 -41.74 -15.11 -29.98
N ALA A 482 -40.69 -15.66 -29.37
CA ALA A 482 -40.32 -17.07 -29.54
C ALA A 482 -41.46 -18.00 -29.10
N ARG A 483 -42.06 -17.77 -27.92
CA ARG A 483 -43.22 -18.54 -27.42
C ARG A 483 -44.41 -18.50 -28.39
N SER A 484 -44.69 -17.33 -28.95
CA SER A 484 -45.78 -17.16 -29.93
C SER A 484 -45.54 -17.97 -31.21
N LEU A 485 -44.29 -18.08 -31.67
CA LEU A 485 -43.93 -18.87 -32.85
C LEU A 485 -44.00 -20.39 -32.60
N LEU A 486 -43.77 -20.82 -31.36
CA LEU A 486 -43.72 -22.22 -30.97
C LEU A 486 -45.09 -22.80 -30.58
N ALA A 487 -46.12 -21.94 -30.41
CA ALA A 487 -47.45 -22.35 -29.96
C ALA A 487 -48.11 -23.45 -30.81
N GLY A 488 -47.75 -23.57 -32.10
CA GLY A 488 -48.28 -24.58 -33.02
C GLY A 488 -47.50 -25.90 -33.07
N ALA A 489 -46.40 -26.05 -32.33
CA ALA A 489 -45.53 -27.23 -32.37
C ALA A 489 -44.99 -27.65 -30.96
N PRO A 490 -45.86 -27.78 -29.95
CA PRO A 490 -45.43 -28.11 -28.58
C PRO A 490 -44.73 -29.48 -28.54
N GLY A 491 -43.57 -29.55 -27.87
CA GLY A 491 -42.78 -30.79 -27.74
C GLY A 491 -41.99 -31.19 -28.98
N VAL A 492 -42.15 -30.48 -30.11
CA VAL A 492 -41.32 -30.66 -31.32
C VAL A 492 -40.17 -29.67 -31.34
N VAL A 493 -40.41 -28.44 -30.86
CA VAL A 493 -39.40 -27.40 -30.63
C VAL A 493 -39.71 -26.71 -29.31
N ASP A 494 -38.70 -26.63 -28.44
CA ASP A 494 -38.76 -25.97 -27.14
C ASP A 494 -37.80 -24.76 -27.11
N ILE A 495 -38.02 -23.87 -26.13
CA ILE A 495 -37.02 -22.85 -25.79
C ILE A 495 -35.99 -23.49 -24.86
N ALA A 496 -34.74 -23.57 -25.31
CA ALA A 496 -33.65 -24.14 -24.54
C ALA A 496 -33.06 -23.13 -23.55
N ALA A 497 -32.92 -21.87 -23.94
CA ALA A 497 -32.35 -20.84 -23.07
C ALA A 497 -32.90 -19.45 -23.39
N VAL A 498 -33.01 -18.61 -22.36
CA VAL A 498 -33.29 -17.18 -22.45
C VAL A 498 -32.06 -16.46 -21.91
N ASN A 499 -31.20 -16.01 -22.82
CA ASN A 499 -29.86 -15.48 -22.50
C ASN A 499 -29.83 -13.96 -22.37
N GLY A 500 -30.80 -13.26 -22.97
CA GLY A 500 -30.86 -11.81 -22.96
C GLY A 500 -32.24 -11.30 -23.40
N PRO A 501 -32.52 -9.99 -23.28
CA PRO A 501 -33.84 -9.41 -23.55
C PRO A 501 -34.36 -9.69 -24.98
N ALA A 502 -33.43 -9.83 -25.93
CA ALA A 502 -33.70 -10.24 -27.30
C ALA A 502 -32.77 -11.38 -27.76
N SER A 503 -32.42 -12.30 -26.87
CA SER A 503 -31.50 -13.42 -27.16
C SER A 503 -32.05 -14.72 -26.58
N VAL A 504 -32.62 -15.55 -27.45
CA VAL A 504 -33.29 -16.81 -27.09
C VAL A 504 -32.75 -17.96 -27.95
N VAL A 505 -32.55 -19.12 -27.34
CA VAL A 505 -32.16 -20.34 -28.06
C VAL A 505 -33.34 -21.29 -28.15
N VAL A 506 -33.67 -21.74 -29.36
CA VAL A 506 -34.67 -22.79 -29.61
C VAL A 506 -34.00 -24.11 -29.98
N SER A 507 -34.64 -25.22 -29.61
CA SER A 507 -34.06 -26.56 -29.66
C SER A 507 -35.13 -27.61 -29.95
N GLY A 508 -34.84 -28.55 -30.86
CA GLY A 508 -35.76 -29.65 -31.17
C GLY A 508 -35.48 -30.31 -32.52
N ASP A 509 -36.55 -30.80 -33.15
CA ASP A 509 -36.49 -31.45 -34.47
C ASP A 509 -35.92 -30.51 -35.53
N GLN A 510 -34.95 -30.99 -36.31
CA GLN A 510 -34.27 -30.20 -37.33
C GLN A 510 -35.24 -29.50 -38.28
N GLY A 511 -36.25 -30.20 -38.80
CA GLY A 511 -37.22 -29.61 -39.73
C GLY A 511 -38.02 -28.45 -39.11
N ALA A 512 -38.44 -28.60 -37.86
CA ALA A 512 -39.26 -27.62 -37.16
C ALA A 512 -38.42 -26.42 -36.68
N VAL A 513 -37.22 -26.66 -36.15
CA VAL A 513 -36.29 -25.59 -35.77
C VAL A 513 -35.90 -24.75 -36.99
N VAL A 514 -35.64 -25.38 -38.14
CA VAL A 514 -35.34 -24.66 -39.39
C VAL A 514 -36.54 -23.87 -39.91
N ALA A 515 -37.76 -24.34 -39.67
CA ALA A 515 -38.97 -23.57 -40.00
C ALA A 515 -39.07 -22.30 -39.15
N VAL A 516 -38.83 -22.40 -37.84
CA VAL A 516 -38.78 -21.25 -36.93
C VAL A 516 -37.67 -20.27 -37.33
N GLU A 517 -36.47 -20.78 -37.62
CA GLU A 517 -35.34 -20.00 -38.13
C GLU A 517 -35.73 -19.21 -39.38
N ARG A 518 -36.37 -19.85 -40.37
CA ARG A 518 -36.83 -19.19 -41.60
C ARG A 518 -37.89 -18.12 -41.33
N ILE A 519 -38.82 -18.35 -40.41
CA ILE A 519 -39.83 -17.35 -40.04
C ILE A 519 -39.17 -16.13 -39.40
N CYS A 520 -38.24 -16.34 -38.48
CA CYS A 520 -37.49 -15.25 -37.84
C CYS A 520 -36.66 -14.46 -38.85
N ALA A 521 -35.89 -15.16 -39.70
CA ALA A 521 -35.09 -14.53 -40.75
C ALA A 521 -35.96 -13.75 -41.75
N GLY A 522 -37.11 -14.30 -42.14
CA GLY A 522 -38.08 -13.63 -43.02
C GLY A 522 -38.73 -12.39 -42.41
N ARG A 523 -38.71 -12.26 -41.07
CA ARG A 523 -39.13 -11.06 -40.33
C ARG A 523 -37.97 -10.10 -40.03
N GLY A 524 -36.77 -10.36 -40.56
CA GLY A 524 -35.60 -9.51 -40.40
C GLY A 524 -34.79 -9.74 -39.11
N HIS A 525 -35.08 -10.78 -38.33
CA HIS A 525 -34.32 -11.10 -37.13
C HIS A 525 -33.04 -11.87 -37.47
N ARG A 526 -31.94 -11.57 -36.75
CA ARG A 526 -30.70 -12.34 -36.86
C ARG A 526 -30.88 -13.73 -36.25
N THR A 527 -30.32 -14.75 -36.91
CA THR A 527 -30.31 -16.13 -36.42
C THR A 527 -28.90 -16.72 -36.54
N LYS A 528 -28.53 -17.61 -35.62
CA LYS A 528 -27.25 -18.32 -35.63
C LYS A 528 -27.47 -19.78 -35.23
N ARG A 529 -27.16 -20.72 -36.13
CA ARG A 529 -27.15 -22.15 -35.78
C ARG A 529 -26.00 -22.42 -34.82
N LEU A 530 -26.29 -23.14 -33.75
CA LEU A 530 -25.27 -23.53 -32.77
C LEU A 530 -24.55 -24.79 -33.26
N ARG A 531 -23.25 -24.87 -33.00
CA ARG A 531 -22.41 -26.04 -33.33
C ARG A 531 -22.61 -27.14 -32.29
N VAL A 532 -23.80 -27.73 -32.28
CA VAL A 532 -24.17 -28.82 -31.38
C VAL A 532 -24.82 -29.95 -32.16
N SER A 533 -24.64 -31.18 -31.69
CA SER A 533 -25.13 -32.39 -32.34
C SER A 533 -26.55 -32.80 -31.92
N HIS A 534 -27.03 -32.28 -30.79
CA HIS A 534 -28.29 -32.68 -30.16
C HIS A 534 -29.13 -31.46 -29.78
N ALA A 535 -30.43 -31.69 -29.57
CA ALA A 535 -31.38 -30.67 -29.14
C ALA A 535 -31.50 -30.62 -27.61
N PHE A 536 -30.51 -30.05 -26.93
CA PHE A 536 -30.51 -29.92 -25.45
C PHE A 536 -31.67 -29.06 -24.94
N HIS A 537 -32.10 -29.30 -23.69
CA HIS A 537 -33.22 -28.59 -23.05
C HIS A 537 -34.53 -28.63 -23.86
N SER A 538 -34.78 -29.74 -24.55
CA SER A 538 -36.01 -30.01 -25.31
C SER A 538 -36.54 -31.41 -25.02
N ALA A 539 -37.71 -31.76 -25.58
CA ALA A 539 -38.31 -33.10 -25.46
C ALA A 539 -37.38 -34.23 -25.91
N HIS A 540 -36.35 -33.93 -26.71
CA HIS A 540 -35.33 -34.90 -27.08
C HIS A 540 -34.59 -35.46 -25.87
N MET A 541 -34.52 -34.70 -24.77
CA MET A 541 -33.87 -35.14 -23.54
C MET A 541 -34.68 -36.21 -22.80
N ASP A 542 -35.98 -36.34 -23.05
CA ASP A 542 -36.88 -37.22 -22.27
C ASP A 542 -36.38 -38.67 -22.26
N GLY A 543 -35.76 -39.14 -23.35
CA GLY A 543 -35.22 -40.49 -23.48
C GLY A 543 -34.04 -40.83 -22.55
N MET A 544 -33.41 -39.84 -21.91
CA MET A 544 -32.33 -40.08 -20.96
C MET A 544 -32.71 -39.88 -19.49
N LEU A 545 -33.85 -39.24 -19.21
CA LEU A 545 -34.14 -38.69 -17.88
C LEU A 545 -34.30 -39.75 -16.80
N ASP A 546 -34.83 -40.93 -17.13
CA ASP A 546 -35.02 -42.01 -16.14
C ASP A 546 -33.68 -42.61 -15.69
N GLU A 547 -32.76 -42.88 -16.62
CA GLU A 547 -31.41 -43.37 -16.28
C GLU A 547 -30.62 -42.28 -15.55
N PHE A 548 -30.75 -41.03 -15.99
CA PHE A 548 -30.11 -39.90 -15.32
C PHE A 548 -30.62 -39.70 -13.89
N ARG A 549 -31.94 -39.82 -13.66
CA ARG A 549 -32.55 -39.79 -12.32
C ARG A 549 -32.01 -40.90 -11.42
N ALA A 550 -31.90 -42.12 -11.94
CA ALA A 550 -31.39 -43.25 -11.16
C ALA A 550 -29.96 -43.00 -10.65
N ILE A 551 -29.12 -42.38 -11.49
CA ILE A 551 -27.76 -41.98 -11.12
C ILE A 551 -27.79 -40.85 -10.09
N ALA A 552 -28.54 -39.77 -10.36
CA ALA A 552 -28.65 -38.62 -9.45
C ALA A 552 -29.17 -39.04 -8.05
N ALA A 553 -30.11 -39.97 -7.98
CA ALA A 553 -30.65 -40.47 -6.71
C ALA A 553 -29.63 -41.27 -5.87
N GLY A 554 -28.54 -41.75 -6.48
CA GLY A 554 -27.46 -42.45 -5.80
C GLY A 554 -26.36 -41.55 -5.25
N LEU A 555 -26.40 -40.25 -5.53
CA LEU A 555 -25.36 -39.30 -5.14
C LEU A 555 -25.61 -38.72 -3.73
N SER A 556 -24.54 -38.19 -3.15
CA SER A 556 -24.61 -37.45 -1.89
C SER A 556 -24.67 -35.95 -2.15
N TYR A 557 -25.57 -35.26 -1.45
CA TYR A 557 -25.77 -33.82 -1.56
C TYR A 557 -25.55 -33.13 -0.21
N ALA A 558 -24.95 -31.94 -0.25
CA ALA A 558 -24.84 -31.05 0.90
C ALA A 558 -25.42 -29.66 0.61
N PRO A 559 -25.83 -28.89 1.63
CA PRO A 559 -26.25 -27.51 1.45
C PRO A 559 -25.11 -26.65 0.83
N PRO A 560 -25.43 -25.70 -0.06
CA PRO A 560 -24.42 -24.86 -0.69
C PRO A 560 -23.73 -23.93 0.33
N ALA A 561 -22.40 -23.89 0.30
CA ALA A 561 -21.60 -22.95 1.09
C ALA A 561 -21.62 -21.52 0.51
N VAL A 562 -21.85 -21.41 -0.81
CA VAL A 562 -22.01 -20.13 -1.53
C VAL A 562 -23.35 -20.17 -2.26
N PRO A 563 -24.20 -19.13 -2.14
CA PRO A 563 -25.49 -19.08 -2.83
C PRO A 563 -25.36 -19.23 -4.36
N ILE A 564 -26.25 -20.03 -4.97
CA ILE A 564 -26.27 -20.31 -6.40
C ILE A 564 -27.57 -19.79 -7.01
N VAL A 565 -27.49 -19.19 -8.18
CA VAL A 565 -28.67 -18.85 -9.00
C VAL A 565 -29.08 -20.05 -9.86
N SER A 566 -30.33 -20.48 -9.69
CA SER A 566 -30.89 -21.62 -10.42
C SER A 566 -31.09 -21.30 -11.90
N ASN A 567 -30.66 -22.18 -12.80
CA ASN A 567 -30.99 -22.05 -14.23
C ASN A 567 -32.45 -22.40 -14.51
N VAL A 568 -33.12 -23.15 -13.63
CA VAL A 568 -34.53 -23.54 -13.83
C VAL A 568 -35.48 -22.39 -13.49
N THR A 569 -35.20 -21.65 -12.41
CA THR A 569 -36.08 -20.58 -11.94
C THR A 569 -35.59 -19.18 -12.30
N GLY A 570 -34.28 -18.97 -12.44
CA GLY A 570 -33.69 -17.62 -12.57
C GLY A 570 -33.53 -16.88 -11.23
N GLU A 571 -33.86 -17.54 -10.12
CA GLU A 571 -33.81 -17.00 -8.76
C GLU A 571 -32.72 -17.70 -7.93
N LEU A 572 -32.42 -17.18 -6.74
CA LEU A 572 -31.53 -17.89 -5.79
C LEU A 572 -32.13 -19.26 -5.44
N ALA A 573 -31.35 -20.31 -5.67
CA ALA A 573 -31.73 -21.67 -5.39
C ALA A 573 -31.73 -21.94 -3.88
N THR A 574 -32.73 -22.68 -3.42
CA THR A 574 -32.78 -23.19 -2.04
C THR A 574 -31.91 -24.45 -1.90
N ALA A 575 -31.47 -24.75 -0.68
CA ALA A 575 -30.73 -25.98 -0.40
C ALA A 575 -31.55 -27.23 -0.77
N ASP A 576 -32.86 -27.23 -0.48
CA ASP A 576 -33.77 -28.33 -0.81
C ASP A 576 -33.86 -28.59 -2.33
N GLN A 577 -33.82 -27.52 -3.14
CA GLN A 577 -33.77 -27.66 -4.60
C GLN A 577 -32.44 -28.29 -5.03
N LEU A 578 -31.30 -27.72 -4.64
CA LEU A 578 -29.98 -28.19 -5.10
C LEU A 578 -29.62 -29.59 -4.59
N CYS A 579 -30.14 -29.98 -3.42
CA CYS A 579 -29.96 -31.31 -2.83
C CYS A 579 -30.97 -32.35 -3.34
N SER A 580 -31.86 -31.97 -4.26
CA SER A 580 -32.84 -32.89 -4.85
C SER A 580 -32.31 -33.48 -6.15
N PRO A 581 -32.28 -34.82 -6.31
CA PRO A 581 -32.00 -35.46 -7.58
C PRO A 581 -32.94 -34.98 -8.71
N ASP A 582 -34.21 -34.73 -8.38
CA ASP A 582 -35.21 -34.29 -9.37
C ASP A 582 -34.90 -32.90 -9.92
N TYR A 583 -34.26 -32.03 -9.14
CA TYR A 583 -33.81 -30.73 -9.63
C TYR A 583 -32.85 -30.88 -10.81
N TRP A 584 -31.88 -31.79 -10.72
CA TRP A 584 -30.89 -32.02 -11.75
C TRP A 584 -31.50 -32.65 -13.02
N VAL A 585 -32.51 -33.50 -12.85
CA VAL A 585 -33.30 -34.07 -13.95
C VAL A 585 -34.11 -32.97 -14.65
N GLU A 586 -34.80 -32.12 -13.89
CA GLU A 586 -35.52 -30.96 -14.45
C GLU A 586 -34.57 -29.99 -15.14
N HIS A 587 -33.42 -29.70 -14.54
CA HIS A 587 -32.38 -28.84 -15.07
C HIS A 587 -31.88 -29.28 -16.45
N ALA A 588 -31.73 -30.59 -16.69
CA ALA A 588 -31.33 -31.11 -18.00
C ALA A 588 -32.42 -30.95 -19.09
N ARG A 589 -33.69 -30.80 -18.69
CA ARG A 589 -34.86 -30.78 -19.59
C ARG A 589 -35.46 -29.38 -19.79
N ARG A 590 -35.47 -28.53 -18.76
CA ARG A 590 -36.13 -27.23 -18.72
C ARG A 590 -35.28 -26.13 -19.34
N THR A 591 -35.93 -25.02 -19.70
CA THR A 591 -35.29 -23.82 -20.24
C THR A 591 -34.31 -23.20 -19.24
N VAL A 592 -33.11 -22.84 -19.68
CA VAL A 592 -32.13 -22.08 -18.90
C VAL A 592 -32.56 -20.61 -18.81
N ARG A 593 -32.85 -20.13 -17.60
CA ARG A 593 -33.27 -18.76 -17.26
C ARG A 593 -32.08 -17.83 -16.94
N PHE A 594 -31.11 -17.73 -17.86
CA PHE A 594 -29.88 -16.96 -17.63
C PHE A 594 -30.13 -15.45 -17.46
N LEU A 595 -30.98 -14.85 -18.31
CA LEU A 595 -31.35 -13.42 -18.20
C LEU A 595 -31.92 -13.08 -16.82
N ASP A 596 -32.87 -13.88 -16.35
CA ASP A 596 -33.47 -13.70 -15.03
C ASP A 596 -32.41 -13.83 -13.95
N GLY A 597 -31.52 -14.82 -14.08
CA GLY A 597 -30.43 -15.03 -13.14
C GLY A 597 -29.48 -13.84 -13.01
N ILE A 598 -29.08 -13.23 -14.14
CA ILE A 598 -28.26 -12.01 -14.13
C ILE A 598 -29.02 -10.83 -13.50
N THR A 599 -30.33 -10.73 -13.75
CA THR A 599 -31.18 -9.69 -13.14
C THR A 599 -31.27 -9.89 -11.62
N THR A 600 -31.41 -11.12 -11.16
CA THR A 600 -31.40 -11.50 -9.75
C THR A 600 -30.08 -11.14 -9.09
N LEU A 601 -28.93 -11.46 -9.71
CA LEU A 601 -27.61 -11.09 -9.19
C LEU A 601 -27.46 -9.57 -9.08
N HIS A 602 -27.88 -8.82 -10.10
CA HIS A 602 -27.83 -7.36 -10.06
C HIS A 602 -28.70 -6.77 -8.94
N ALA A 603 -29.87 -7.36 -8.69
CA ALA A 603 -30.72 -6.98 -7.56
C ALA A 603 -30.12 -7.34 -6.18
N GLN A 604 -29.06 -8.15 -6.13
CA GLN A 604 -28.28 -8.48 -4.92
C GLN A 604 -27.00 -7.64 -4.79
N ASP A 605 -26.95 -6.47 -5.43
CA ASP A 605 -25.79 -5.55 -5.46
C ASP A 605 -24.51 -6.17 -6.04
N VAL A 606 -24.65 -7.18 -6.91
CA VAL A 606 -23.53 -7.69 -7.69
C VAL A 606 -23.16 -6.67 -8.76
N THR A 607 -21.92 -6.20 -8.69
CA THR A 607 -21.36 -5.25 -9.67
C THR A 607 -20.09 -5.77 -10.35
N THR A 608 -19.63 -6.97 -9.99
CA THR A 608 -18.47 -7.61 -10.60
C THR A 608 -18.80 -9.06 -10.94
N PHE A 609 -18.55 -9.46 -12.19
CA PHE A 609 -18.82 -10.79 -12.70
C PHE A 609 -17.53 -11.39 -13.25
N LEU A 610 -17.04 -12.47 -12.65
CA LEU A 610 -15.87 -13.22 -13.11
C LEU A 610 -16.35 -14.47 -13.86
N GLU A 611 -15.80 -14.72 -15.04
CA GLU A 611 -16.04 -15.94 -15.82
C GLU A 611 -14.74 -16.77 -15.91
N PRO A 612 -14.57 -17.79 -15.05
CA PRO A 612 -13.45 -18.73 -15.09
C PRO A 612 -13.69 -19.81 -16.15
N GLY A 613 -13.82 -19.39 -17.41
CA GLY A 613 -14.04 -20.25 -18.56
C GLY A 613 -12.95 -20.10 -19.64
N PRO A 614 -13.06 -20.86 -20.75
CA PRO A 614 -12.12 -20.79 -21.88
C PRO A 614 -12.27 -19.52 -22.73
N ASP A 615 -13.38 -18.78 -22.59
CA ASP A 615 -13.67 -17.54 -23.33
C ASP A 615 -14.65 -16.66 -22.53
N GLY A 616 -14.95 -15.45 -23.02
CA GLY A 616 -15.83 -14.46 -22.38
C GLY A 616 -17.29 -14.46 -22.87
N VAL A 617 -17.91 -15.63 -22.94
CA VAL A 617 -19.27 -15.76 -23.53
C VAL A 617 -20.35 -15.29 -22.55
N LEU A 618 -20.29 -15.71 -21.29
CA LEU A 618 -21.28 -15.34 -20.27
C LEU A 618 -21.15 -13.88 -19.86
N THR A 619 -19.92 -13.37 -19.76
CA THR A 619 -19.64 -11.96 -19.48
C THR A 619 -20.20 -11.04 -20.56
N ALA A 620 -20.04 -11.40 -21.84
CA ALA A 620 -20.67 -10.67 -22.93
C ALA A 620 -22.21 -10.74 -22.88
N MET A 621 -22.81 -11.91 -22.59
CA MET A 621 -24.26 -12.05 -22.46
C MET A 621 -24.82 -11.30 -21.24
N ALA A 622 -24.11 -11.31 -20.11
CA ALA A 622 -24.50 -10.61 -18.89
C ALA A 622 -24.43 -9.09 -19.08
N GLN A 623 -23.42 -8.60 -19.83
CA GLN A 623 -23.36 -7.19 -20.23
C GLN A 623 -24.56 -6.80 -21.10
N GLU A 624 -24.92 -7.62 -22.10
CA GLU A 624 -26.13 -7.38 -22.90
C GLU A 624 -27.42 -7.41 -22.06
N ALA A 625 -27.47 -8.28 -21.05
CA ALA A 625 -28.62 -8.41 -20.16
C ALA A 625 -28.87 -7.17 -19.29
N LEU A 626 -27.81 -6.56 -18.75
CA LEU A 626 -27.92 -5.37 -17.89
C LEU A 626 -27.95 -4.05 -18.67
N GLY A 627 -27.39 -4.03 -19.89
CA GLY A 627 -27.31 -2.83 -20.72
C GLY A 627 -26.37 -1.74 -20.16
N ASP A 628 -26.28 -0.62 -20.87
CA ASP A 628 -25.41 0.49 -20.49
C ASP A 628 -26.10 1.40 -19.44
N GLY A 629 -26.04 0.99 -18.16
CA GLY A 629 -26.59 1.73 -17.01
C GLY A 629 -25.63 2.72 -16.32
N VAL A 630 -26.14 3.48 -15.34
CA VAL A 630 -25.43 4.58 -14.64
C VAL A 630 -24.36 4.10 -13.64
N ASP A 631 -24.44 2.85 -13.14
CA ASP A 631 -23.34 2.19 -12.42
C ASP A 631 -22.89 0.96 -13.21
N PRO A 632 -21.82 1.07 -14.03
CA PRO A 632 -21.42 -0.03 -14.90
C PRO A 632 -20.83 -1.16 -14.05
N ALA A 633 -21.50 -2.30 -14.10
CA ALA A 633 -20.94 -3.56 -13.65
C ALA A 633 -19.67 -3.90 -14.46
N MET A 634 -18.71 -4.56 -13.81
CA MET A 634 -17.50 -5.04 -14.44
C MET A 634 -17.67 -6.51 -14.81
N PHE A 635 -17.36 -6.86 -16.06
CA PHE A 635 -17.40 -8.21 -16.57
C PHE A 635 -15.98 -8.66 -16.94
N VAL A 636 -15.52 -9.74 -16.31
CA VAL A 636 -14.12 -10.18 -16.32
C VAL A 636 -14.05 -11.61 -16.84
N PRO A 637 -13.82 -11.82 -18.14
CA PRO A 637 -13.44 -13.13 -18.64
C PRO A 637 -12.02 -13.49 -18.19
N THR A 638 -11.79 -14.75 -17.87
CA THR A 638 -10.47 -15.25 -17.46
C THR A 638 -9.57 -15.53 -18.64
N LEU A 639 -10.04 -16.40 -19.54
CA LEU A 639 -9.39 -16.71 -20.80
C LEU A 639 -10.19 -16.11 -21.95
N HIS A 640 -9.49 -15.94 -23.06
CA HIS A 640 -10.03 -15.47 -24.32
C HIS A 640 -9.08 -16.02 -25.37
N GLY A 641 -9.62 -16.67 -26.41
CA GLY A 641 -8.85 -17.34 -27.48
C GLY A 641 -8.05 -16.40 -28.40
N GLY A 642 -7.47 -15.32 -27.85
CA GLY A 642 -6.75 -14.26 -28.52
C GLY A 642 -5.22 -14.38 -28.40
N GLU A 643 -4.53 -13.23 -28.48
CA GLU A 643 -3.06 -13.15 -28.58
C GLU A 643 -2.32 -13.33 -27.25
N LEU A 644 -2.99 -13.16 -26.11
CA LEU A 644 -2.38 -13.31 -24.79
C LEU A 644 -2.23 -14.79 -24.41
N SER A 645 -1.11 -15.14 -23.79
CA SER A 645 -0.92 -16.45 -23.16
C SER A 645 -1.88 -16.65 -21.98
N ASP A 646 -2.28 -17.90 -21.70
CA ASP A 646 -3.24 -18.18 -20.63
C ASP A 646 -2.77 -17.62 -19.26
N PRO A 647 -1.47 -17.72 -18.87
CA PRO A 647 -1.01 -17.14 -17.61
C PRO A 647 -1.17 -15.62 -17.53
N VAL A 648 -0.89 -14.89 -18.62
CA VAL A 648 -1.06 -13.43 -18.66
C VAL A 648 -2.54 -13.07 -18.62
N ALA A 649 -3.39 -13.79 -19.36
CA ALA A 649 -4.83 -13.59 -19.34
C ALA A 649 -5.43 -13.77 -17.93
N ALA A 650 -5.06 -14.86 -17.23
CA ALA A 650 -5.55 -15.15 -15.88
C ALA A 650 -5.13 -14.08 -14.86
N VAL A 651 -3.88 -13.62 -14.90
CA VAL A 651 -3.39 -12.55 -14.00
C VAL A 651 -3.94 -11.18 -14.40
N ALA A 652 -4.20 -10.91 -15.68
CA ALA A 652 -4.89 -9.69 -16.13
C ALA A 652 -6.34 -9.64 -15.65
N ALA A 653 -7.05 -10.77 -15.64
CA ALA A 653 -8.36 -10.88 -15.02
C ALA A 653 -8.30 -10.64 -13.50
N LEU A 654 -7.30 -11.20 -12.80
CA LEU A 654 -7.06 -10.91 -11.37
C LEU A 654 -6.80 -9.41 -11.12
N ALA A 655 -6.02 -8.78 -11.99
CA ALA A 655 -5.75 -7.35 -11.97
C ALA A 655 -7.03 -6.51 -12.12
N ARG A 656 -7.96 -6.89 -13.02
CA ARG A 656 -9.26 -6.23 -13.18
C ARG A 656 -10.11 -6.32 -11.91
N LEU A 657 -10.13 -7.47 -11.25
CA LEU A 657 -10.80 -7.64 -9.96
C LEU A 657 -10.18 -6.72 -8.89
N HIS A 658 -8.86 -6.68 -8.79
CA HIS A 658 -8.13 -5.87 -7.82
C HIS A 658 -8.42 -4.36 -7.97
N VAL A 659 -8.42 -3.83 -9.20
CA VAL A 659 -8.70 -2.40 -9.44
C VAL A 659 -10.17 -2.03 -9.23
N ARG A 660 -11.08 -3.02 -9.28
CA ARG A 660 -12.50 -2.83 -8.91
C ARG A 660 -12.71 -2.81 -7.40
N GLY A 661 -11.78 -3.37 -6.63
CA GLY A 661 -11.84 -3.42 -5.16
C GLY A 661 -12.03 -4.82 -4.58
N VAL A 662 -12.03 -5.87 -5.42
CA VAL A 662 -12.07 -7.26 -4.93
C VAL A 662 -10.76 -7.56 -4.19
N PRO A 663 -10.81 -8.14 -2.98
CA PRO A 663 -9.61 -8.58 -2.26
C PRO A 663 -8.83 -9.63 -3.08
N VAL A 664 -7.52 -9.43 -3.17
CA VAL A 664 -6.59 -10.32 -3.88
C VAL A 664 -5.36 -10.51 -3.00
N ASP A 665 -4.93 -11.76 -2.85
CA ASP A 665 -3.66 -12.11 -2.23
C ASP A 665 -2.56 -12.23 -3.30
N TRP A 666 -1.89 -11.11 -3.55
CA TRP A 666 -0.77 -11.06 -4.50
C TRP A 666 0.46 -11.85 -4.03
N ASN A 667 0.60 -12.13 -2.72
CA ASN A 667 1.71 -12.95 -2.23
C ASN A 667 1.53 -14.42 -2.60
N ALA A 668 0.29 -14.91 -2.68
CA ALA A 668 0.01 -16.27 -3.15
C ALA A 668 0.39 -16.49 -4.62
N LEU A 669 0.39 -15.43 -5.44
CA LEU A 669 0.87 -15.48 -6.82
C LEU A 669 2.41 -15.51 -6.91
N LEU A 670 3.09 -14.89 -5.94
CA LEU A 670 4.55 -14.83 -5.83
C LEU A 670 5.04 -15.72 -4.67
N PRO A 671 5.02 -17.07 -4.78
CA PRO A 671 5.38 -17.95 -3.66
C PRO A 671 6.79 -17.59 -3.14
N GLY A 672 6.80 -16.99 -1.94
CA GLY A 672 7.94 -16.26 -1.42
C GLY A 672 8.95 -17.16 -0.72
N THR A 673 10.03 -17.50 -1.43
CA THR A 673 11.32 -17.83 -0.79
C THR A 673 12.55 -17.43 -1.61
N SER A 674 12.43 -17.15 -2.92
CA SER A 674 13.58 -16.81 -3.79
C SER A 674 13.68 -15.33 -4.20
N ARG A 675 12.62 -14.53 -4.00
CA ARG A 675 12.56 -13.15 -4.52
C ARG A 675 13.07 -12.12 -3.51
N ARG A 676 13.92 -11.21 -3.99
CA ARG A 676 14.59 -10.21 -3.16
C ARG A 676 13.78 -8.92 -3.12
N ARG A 677 13.68 -8.30 -1.95
CA ARG A 677 13.20 -6.91 -1.84
C ARG A 677 14.26 -5.95 -2.39
N VAL A 678 13.83 -5.06 -3.27
CA VAL A 678 14.64 -4.00 -3.88
C VAL A 678 14.08 -2.65 -3.47
N ASP A 679 14.96 -1.65 -3.36
CA ASP A 679 14.55 -0.28 -3.13
C ASP A 679 13.73 0.20 -4.35
N LEU A 680 12.64 0.91 -4.08
CA LEU A 680 11.71 1.38 -5.10
C LEU A 680 11.48 2.89 -4.90
N PRO A 681 11.10 3.64 -5.96
CA PRO A 681 10.76 5.05 -5.83
C PRO A 681 9.66 5.31 -4.80
N THR A 682 9.81 6.41 -4.05
CA THR A 682 8.79 6.87 -3.09
C THR A 682 7.57 7.46 -3.81
N TYR A 683 6.52 7.73 -3.03
CA TYR A 683 5.23 8.19 -3.54
C TYR A 683 5.35 9.47 -4.38
N ALA A 684 4.68 9.48 -5.54
CA ALA A 684 4.55 10.64 -6.42
C ALA A 684 3.57 11.70 -5.88
N PHE A 685 4.02 12.48 -4.89
CA PHE A 685 3.27 13.62 -4.37
C PHE A 685 2.94 14.64 -5.47
N GLN A 686 1.70 15.13 -5.47
CA GLN A 686 1.17 16.14 -6.37
C GLN A 686 1.36 17.52 -5.75
N HIS A 687 2.62 17.96 -5.69
CA HIS A 687 2.97 19.22 -5.04
C HIS A 687 2.31 20.43 -5.71
N ARG A 688 1.81 21.34 -4.86
CA ARG A 688 1.43 22.71 -5.23
C ARG A 688 2.09 23.67 -4.27
N ARG A 689 2.24 24.92 -4.70
CA ARG A 689 2.82 25.97 -3.86
C ARG A 689 1.81 26.45 -2.82
N TYR A 690 2.22 26.44 -1.56
CA TYR A 690 1.55 27.05 -0.42
C TYR A 690 2.56 27.88 0.37
N TRP A 691 2.43 29.20 0.30
CA TRP A 691 3.24 30.16 1.05
C TRP A 691 2.43 31.44 1.25
N PRO A 692 2.33 32.01 2.47
CA PRO A 692 1.56 33.22 2.70
C PRO A 692 2.24 34.45 2.07
N ASP A 693 1.47 35.28 1.36
CA ASP A 693 1.96 36.45 0.61
C ASP A 693 2.28 37.69 1.47
N ALA A 694 2.20 37.61 2.81
CA ALA A 694 2.44 38.74 3.70
C ALA A 694 3.29 38.34 4.92
N PRO A 695 4.20 39.21 5.40
CA PRO A 695 4.71 39.08 6.75
C PRO A 695 3.50 39.18 7.68
N VAL A 696 3.31 38.19 8.54
CA VAL A 696 2.34 38.29 9.63
C VAL A 696 2.68 39.59 10.38
N PRO A 697 1.76 40.56 10.49
CA PRO A 697 2.05 41.81 11.17
C PRO A 697 2.56 41.53 12.57
N ASP A 698 3.55 42.32 12.96
CA ASP A 698 4.29 42.35 14.21
C ASP A 698 3.38 42.69 15.43
N ALA A 699 2.32 41.91 15.63
CA ALA A 699 1.28 42.11 16.64
C ALA A 699 1.41 41.14 17.82
N LEU A 700 2.53 40.40 17.92
CA LEU A 700 2.80 39.52 19.07
C LEU A 700 4.17 39.71 19.73
N VAL A 701 5.03 40.63 19.25
CA VAL A 701 6.33 40.88 19.90
C VAL A 701 6.68 42.37 19.94
N VAL A 702 6.05 43.14 20.83
CA VAL A 702 6.72 44.29 21.48
C VAL A 702 6.31 44.31 22.94
N GLY A 703 7.25 43.95 23.81
CA GLY A 703 7.18 44.34 25.22
C GLY A 703 7.59 45.80 25.36
N GLU A 704 6.89 46.54 26.22
CA GLU A 704 7.38 47.48 27.25
C GLU A 704 6.19 48.35 27.80
N PRO A 705 6.29 49.04 28.95
CA PRO A 705 6.52 48.54 30.30
C PRO A 705 5.44 49.02 31.31
N GLY A 706 5.22 48.25 32.38
CA GLY A 706 4.56 48.70 33.63
C GLY A 706 3.06 48.41 33.76
N PRO A 707 2.61 47.79 34.88
CA PRO A 707 1.19 47.48 35.08
C PRO A 707 0.40 48.73 35.45
N ARG A 708 -0.60 49.08 34.63
CA ARG A 708 -1.76 49.87 35.09
C ARG A 708 -2.83 48.90 35.62
N PRO A 709 -3.43 49.17 36.79
CA PRO A 709 -4.42 48.27 37.36
C PRO A 709 -5.70 48.31 36.54
N LEU A 710 -6.09 47.16 36.01
CA LEU A 710 -7.41 46.91 35.43
C LEU A 710 -8.37 46.39 36.53
N PRO A 711 -9.69 46.55 36.34
CA PRO A 711 -10.69 46.39 37.39
C PRO A 711 -10.76 44.94 37.87
N GLU A 712 -11.02 44.75 39.17
CA GLU A 712 -11.20 43.44 39.79
C GLU A 712 -12.16 42.53 38.99
N PRO A 713 -11.78 41.28 38.69
CA PRO A 713 -12.70 40.30 38.14
C PRO A 713 -13.74 39.96 39.20
N THR A 714 -15.01 40.15 38.87
CA THR A 714 -16.11 39.55 39.62
C THR A 714 -15.97 38.03 39.56
N ALA A 715 -15.97 37.40 40.74
CA ALA A 715 -15.86 35.95 40.88
C ALA A 715 -16.95 35.22 40.08
N PRO A 716 -16.61 34.21 39.26
CA PRO A 716 -17.61 33.34 38.65
C PRO A 716 -18.19 32.41 39.72
N ASN A 717 -19.52 32.31 39.74
CA ASN A 717 -20.31 31.45 40.63
C ASN A 717 -19.81 29.98 40.59
N GLY A 718 -19.10 29.56 41.64
CA GLY A 718 -18.60 28.19 41.83
C GLY A 718 -19.67 27.17 42.25
N GLY A 719 -20.80 27.11 41.55
CA GLY A 719 -21.92 26.22 41.90
C GLY A 719 -22.02 24.91 41.07
N GLY A 720 -21.34 24.81 39.93
CA GLY A 720 -21.54 23.70 38.97
C GLY A 720 -20.71 22.44 39.23
N ALA A 721 -19.40 22.60 39.46
CA ALA A 721 -18.47 21.47 39.59
C ALA A 721 -18.79 20.57 40.80
N THR A 722 -19.16 21.17 41.94
CA THR A 722 -19.49 20.43 43.18
C THR A 722 -20.73 19.55 43.01
N ALA A 723 -21.77 20.06 42.33
CA ALA A 723 -23.02 19.33 42.13
C ALA A 723 -22.88 18.12 41.18
N PHE A 724 -22.02 18.22 40.15
CA PHE A 724 -21.74 17.09 39.25
C PHE A 724 -20.95 15.99 39.97
N VAL A 725 -19.91 16.36 40.71
CA VAL A 725 -19.06 15.42 41.47
C VAL A 725 -19.85 14.73 42.59
N GLU A 726 -20.73 15.45 43.31
CA GLU A 726 -21.63 14.85 44.30
C GLU A 726 -22.56 13.80 43.70
N ARG A 727 -23.14 14.10 42.53
CA ARG A 727 -24.03 13.17 41.80
C ARG A 727 -23.27 11.95 41.29
N LEU A 728 -22.04 12.14 40.81
CA LEU A 728 -21.14 11.07 40.39
C LEU A 728 -20.81 10.12 41.55
N ILE A 729 -20.45 10.64 42.73
CA ILE A 729 -20.12 9.82 43.90
C ILE A 729 -21.34 9.00 44.38
N SER A 730 -22.56 9.52 44.21
CA SER A 730 -23.80 8.87 44.66
C SER A 730 -24.32 7.74 43.75
N GLY A 731 -23.85 7.64 42.50
CA GLY A 731 -24.33 6.64 41.53
C GLY A 731 -23.63 5.28 41.62
N THR A 732 -24.24 4.25 41.03
CA THR A 732 -23.60 2.95 40.77
C THR A 732 -22.53 3.06 39.67
N GLU A 733 -21.61 2.09 39.55
CA GLU A 733 -20.52 2.13 38.57
C GLU A 733 -21.00 2.33 37.11
N ALA A 734 -22.08 1.63 36.71
CA ALA A 734 -22.68 1.79 35.40
C ALA A 734 -23.35 3.18 35.19
N GLU A 735 -23.91 3.76 36.25
CA GLU A 735 -24.48 5.11 36.21
C GLU A 735 -23.39 6.18 36.17
N ARG A 736 -22.27 5.98 36.88
CA ARG A 736 -21.13 6.89 36.89
C ARG A 736 -20.49 7.02 35.50
N HIS A 737 -20.24 5.89 34.85
CA HIS A 737 -19.66 5.88 33.52
C HIS A 737 -20.56 6.59 32.51
N ARG A 738 -21.88 6.34 32.56
CA ARG A 738 -22.87 7.00 31.70
C ARG A 738 -22.94 8.50 31.94
N LEU A 739 -22.94 8.94 33.20
CA LEU A 739 -22.96 10.37 33.57
C LEU A 739 -21.75 11.14 33.03
N VAL A 740 -20.56 10.53 33.02
CA VAL A 740 -19.35 11.17 32.50
C VAL A 740 -19.35 11.16 30.97
N LEU A 741 -19.83 10.08 30.33
CA LEU A 741 -19.98 10.02 28.88
C LEU A 741 -20.95 11.10 28.37
N ASP A 742 -22.12 11.24 29.00
CA ASP A 742 -23.11 12.25 28.64
C ASP A 742 -22.55 13.68 28.78
N LEU A 743 -21.73 13.92 29.81
CA LEU A 743 -21.04 15.20 30.01
C LEU A 743 -20.06 15.50 28.87
N VAL A 744 -19.26 14.50 28.47
CA VAL A 744 -18.30 14.65 27.37
C VAL A 744 -19.04 14.89 26.06
N LEU A 745 -20.03 14.07 25.71
CA LEU A 745 -20.81 14.22 24.49
C LEU A 745 -21.52 15.57 24.42
N SER A 746 -22.10 16.04 25.52
CA SER A 746 -22.73 17.37 25.60
C SER A 746 -21.71 18.52 25.46
N SER A 747 -20.50 18.35 25.97
CA SER A 747 -19.43 19.34 25.84
C SER A 747 -18.88 19.39 24.42
N VAL A 748 -18.82 18.23 23.74
CA VAL A 748 -18.43 18.09 22.35
C VAL A 748 -19.46 18.73 21.43
N ALA A 749 -20.75 18.42 21.62
CA ALA A 749 -21.85 19.04 20.89
C ALA A 749 -21.82 20.57 21.01
N ALA A 750 -21.63 21.09 22.23
CA ALA A 750 -21.56 22.53 22.46
C ALA A 750 -20.34 23.21 21.80
N VAL A 751 -19.20 22.54 21.73
CA VAL A 751 -17.99 23.09 21.06
C VAL A 751 -18.18 23.14 19.55
N LEU A 752 -18.84 22.12 18.98
CA LEU A 752 -19.14 22.01 17.56
C LEU A 752 -20.38 22.80 17.12
N GLY A 753 -21.16 23.35 18.06
CA GLY A 753 -22.37 24.11 17.78
C GLY A 753 -23.61 23.27 17.47
N HIS A 754 -23.66 22.01 17.94
CA HIS A 754 -24.85 21.17 17.88
C HIS A 754 -25.78 21.43 19.07
N ASP A 755 -27.10 21.46 18.81
CA ASP A 755 -28.12 21.65 19.84
C ASP A 755 -28.34 20.41 20.74
N ASP A 756 -27.92 19.22 20.27
CA ASP A 756 -28.11 17.93 20.96
C ASP A 756 -26.85 17.05 20.90
N ALA A 757 -26.57 16.37 22.01
CA ALA A 757 -25.50 15.39 22.16
C ALA A 757 -25.77 14.09 21.38
N SER A 758 -27.03 13.77 21.05
CA SER A 758 -27.38 12.55 20.28
C SER A 758 -26.83 12.56 18.85
N ALA A 759 -26.41 13.72 18.34
CA ALA A 759 -25.78 13.87 17.04
C ALA A 759 -24.28 13.50 17.04
N ILE A 760 -23.69 13.28 18.23
CA ILE A 760 -22.28 12.97 18.39
C ILE A 760 -22.09 11.47 18.53
N ASP A 761 -21.35 10.88 17.59
CA ASP A 761 -20.88 9.50 17.72
C ASP A 761 -19.74 9.42 18.75
N GLY A 762 -19.99 8.76 19.88
CA GLY A 762 -19.05 8.66 20.99
C GLY A 762 -17.81 7.81 20.74
N GLU A 763 -17.84 6.96 19.71
CA GLU A 763 -16.71 6.11 19.31
C GLU A 763 -15.91 6.72 18.15
N ARG A 764 -16.42 7.76 17.51
CA ARG A 764 -15.73 8.45 16.42
C ARG A 764 -14.62 9.35 16.95
N ALA A 765 -13.46 9.31 16.29
CA ALA A 765 -12.33 10.14 16.66
C ALA A 765 -12.66 11.64 16.52
N PHE A 766 -12.12 12.48 17.40
CA PHE A 766 -12.35 13.93 17.41
C PHE A 766 -12.07 14.60 16.05
N GLN A 767 -11.00 14.19 15.34
CA GLN A 767 -10.71 14.67 13.98
C GLN A 767 -11.85 14.35 13.00
N GLY A 768 -12.42 13.15 13.08
CA GLY A 768 -13.57 12.75 12.28
C GLY A 768 -14.87 13.46 12.65
N LEU A 769 -14.94 14.08 13.83
CA LEU A 769 -16.04 14.93 14.30
C LEU A 769 -15.83 16.42 13.96
N GLY A 770 -14.71 16.80 13.33
CA GLY A 770 -14.41 18.18 12.95
C GLY A 770 -13.71 19.01 14.05
N PHE A 771 -13.04 18.38 15.00
CA PHE A 771 -12.21 19.10 15.97
C PHE A 771 -10.90 19.59 15.36
N ASP A 772 -10.63 20.89 15.54
CA ASP A 772 -9.33 21.51 15.31
C ASP A 772 -8.61 21.78 16.66
N SER A 773 -7.39 22.32 16.60
CA SER A 773 -6.58 22.64 17.78
C SER A 773 -7.26 23.62 18.75
N LEU A 774 -8.13 24.53 18.26
CA LEU A 774 -8.84 25.49 19.09
C LEU A 774 -10.03 24.83 19.81
N ASN A 775 -10.74 23.94 19.12
CA ASN A 775 -11.86 23.16 19.65
C ASN A 775 -11.40 22.23 20.78
N VAL A 776 -10.20 21.66 20.67
CA VAL A 776 -9.59 20.86 21.76
C VAL A 776 -9.37 21.72 23.02
N VAL A 777 -8.84 22.93 22.88
CA VAL A 777 -8.64 23.85 24.01
C VAL A 777 -9.97 24.29 24.63
N ARG A 778 -10.99 24.56 23.80
CA ARG A 778 -12.35 24.91 24.26
C ARG A 778 -13.01 23.77 25.01
N LEU A 779 -12.92 22.54 24.49
CA LEU A 779 -13.44 21.34 25.15
C LEU A 779 -12.75 21.11 26.50
N ARG A 780 -11.42 21.19 26.55
CA ARG A 780 -10.65 21.05 27.79
C ARG A 780 -11.07 22.07 28.84
N ASN A 781 -11.14 23.35 28.46
CA ASN A 781 -11.55 24.42 29.39
C ASN A 781 -12.97 24.19 29.91
N ARG A 782 -13.91 23.81 29.02
CA ARG A 782 -15.29 23.52 29.39
C ARG A 782 -15.40 22.34 30.36
N LEU A 783 -14.68 21.24 30.10
CA LEU A 783 -14.66 20.08 30.98
C LEU A 783 -14.03 20.41 32.34
N ARG A 784 -12.94 21.20 32.37
CA ARG A 784 -12.35 21.71 33.61
C ARG A 784 -13.37 22.53 34.40
N ASP A 785 -14.10 23.43 33.76
CA ASP A 785 -15.05 24.31 34.43
C ASP A 785 -16.27 23.52 34.98
N LEU A 786 -16.71 22.48 34.26
CA LEU A 786 -17.84 21.63 34.66
C LEU A 786 -17.49 20.57 35.72
N THR A 787 -16.23 20.16 35.82
CA THR A 787 -15.82 19.03 36.69
C THR A 787 -14.84 19.42 37.79
N GLY A 788 -14.17 20.56 37.67
CA GLY A 788 -13.07 20.95 38.55
C GLY A 788 -11.79 20.14 38.36
N ALA A 789 -11.73 19.20 37.39
CA ALA A 789 -10.55 18.39 37.15
C ALA A 789 -9.44 19.19 36.45
N GLU A 790 -8.20 19.03 36.89
CA GLU A 790 -7.03 19.47 36.13
C GLU A 790 -6.85 18.57 34.91
N LEU A 791 -6.89 19.10 33.70
CA LEU A 791 -6.83 18.34 32.45
C LEU A 791 -5.59 18.72 31.61
N PRO A 792 -4.82 17.74 31.08
CA PRO A 792 -3.68 18.01 30.21
C PRO A 792 -4.05 18.79 28.94
N THR A 793 -3.07 19.47 28.33
CA THR A 793 -3.21 20.11 27.02
C THR A 793 -3.36 19.11 25.87
N THR A 794 -2.85 17.88 26.05
CA THR A 794 -2.85 16.78 25.07
C THR A 794 -4.09 15.87 25.14
N LEU A 795 -5.07 16.22 25.98
CA LEU A 795 -6.23 15.39 26.34
C LEU A 795 -6.94 14.70 25.16
N ALA A 796 -7.19 15.42 24.06
CA ALA A 796 -7.89 14.88 22.88
C ALA A 796 -6.99 14.03 21.96
N PHE A 797 -5.67 14.09 22.14
CA PHE A 797 -4.71 13.23 21.44
C PHE A 797 -4.49 11.93 22.21
N ASP A 798 -4.33 12.02 23.54
CA ASP A 798 -4.15 10.87 24.41
C ASP A 798 -5.43 10.01 24.51
N HIS A 799 -6.59 10.66 24.37
CA HIS A 799 -7.92 10.04 24.37
C HIS A 799 -8.69 10.48 23.12
N PRO A 800 -8.51 9.79 21.98
CA PRO A 800 -8.92 10.31 20.66
C PRO A 800 -10.42 10.30 20.40
N THR A 801 -11.24 9.67 21.25
CA THR A 801 -12.69 9.58 21.11
C THR A 801 -13.41 10.15 22.36
N PRO A 802 -14.66 10.63 22.24
CA PRO A 802 -15.47 11.01 23.39
C PRO A 802 -15.58 9.92 24.46
N ALA A 803 -15.72 8.64 24.07
CA ALA A 803 -15.78 7.51 25.00
C ALA A 803 -14.46 7.27 25.75
N ALA A 804 -13.32 7.35 25.07
CA ALA A 804 -12.00 7.23 25.69
C ALA A 804 -11.76 8.38 26.69
N LEU A 805 -12.16 9.61 26.31
CA LEU A 805 -12.06 10.78 27.17
C LEU A 805 -12.97 10.67 28.40
N ALA A 806 -14.18 10.17 28.23
CA ALA A 806 -15.11 9.93 29.33
C ALA A 806 -14.55 8.91 30.33
N SER A 807 -13.91 7.85 29.84
CA SER A 807 -13.24 6.84 30.68
C SER A 807 -12.10 7.43 31.51
N PHE A 808 -11.26 8.26 30.89
CA PHE A 808 -10.18 8.98 31.59
C PHE A 808 -10.73 9.92 32.66
N LEU A 809 -11.72 10.74 32.31
CA LEU A 809 -12.33 11.70 33.20
C LEU A 809 -13.03 11.02 34.39
N HIS A 810 -13.68 9.87 34.15
CA HIS A 810 -14.30 9.04 35.17
C HIS A 810 -13.27 8.54 36.20
N ALA A 811 -12.16 7.96 35.73
CA ALA A 811 -11.10 7.47 36.61
C ALA A 811 -10.47 8.60 37.43
N ARG A 812 -10.20 9.75 36.79
CA ARG A 812 -9.60 10.93 37.42
C ARG A 812 -10.50 11.57 38.48
N LEU A 813 -11.80 11.66 38.24
CA LEU A 813 -12.77 12.23 39.19
C LEU A 813 -13.02 11.36 40.42
N LEU A 814 -12.79 10.06 40.33
CA LEU A 814 -12.94 9.13 41.45
C LEU A 814 -11.65 8.96 42.28
N GLY A 815 -10.61 9.76 42.00
CA GLY A 815 -9.33 9.67 42.69
C GLY A 815 -8.64 8.32 42.49
N GLN A 816 -9.02 7.58 41.43
CA GLN A 816 -8.23 6.45 41.00
C GLN A 816 -6.98 7.04 40.35
N ASP A 817 -5.81 6.61 40.81
CA ASP A 817 -4.53 7.04 40.27
C ASP A 817 -4.49 6.64 38.79
N THR A 818 -4.89 7.56 37.92
CA THR A 818 -4.61 7.50 36.49
C THR A 818 -3.14 7.91 36.33
N GLY A 819 -2.23 7.12 36.92
CA GLY A 819 -0.85 7.09 36.47
C GLY A 819 -0.93 6.88 34.97
N GLY A 820 -0.54 7.90 34.21
CA GLY A 820 -0.87 8.01 32.79
C GLY A 820 -0.59 6.70 32.09
N THR A 821 -1.63 6.10 31.50
CA THR A 821 -1.46 5.04 30.50
C THR A 821 -1.04 5.70 29.18
N GLY A 822 0.01 6.52 29.19
CA GLY A 822 0.98 6.34 28.14
C GLY A 822 1.54 4.96 28.42
N SER A 823 1.46 4.04 27.45
CA SER A 823 2.11 2.73 27.52
C SER A 823 3.34 2.84 28.41
N ALA A 824 3.30 2.25 29.60
CA ALA A 824 4.51 2.04 30.36
C ALA A 824 5.30 1.09 29.47
N TRP A 825 6.13 1.65 28.59
CA TRP A 825 7.17 0.92 27.93
C TRP A 825 7.87 0.22 29.08
N THR A 826 7.70 -1.11 29.18
CA THR A 826 8.60 -1.92 29.98
C THR A 826 9.97 -1.48 29.54
N ALA A 827 10.73 -0.84 30.44
CA ALA A 827 12.07 -0.41 30.12
C ALA A 827 12.78 -1.65 29.58
N GLY A 828 13.01 -1.65 28.26
CA GLY A 828 13.78 -2.70 27.62
C GLY A 828 15.17 -2.71 28.21
N ASP A 829 15.94 -3.74 27.90
CA ASP A 829 17.35 -3.73 28.26
C ASP A 829 17.97 -2.41 27.72
N PRO A 830 18.47 -1.51 28.59
CA PRO A 830 19.03 -0.23 28.15
C PRO A 830 20.31 -0.41 27.32
N THR A 831 20.82 -1.63 27.23
CA THR A 831 21.97 -2.02 26.41
C THR A 831 21.56 -2.63 25.05
N GLU A 832 20.26 -2.79 24.77
CA GLU A 832 19.79 -3.33 23.50
C GLU A 832 20.04 -2.36 22.34
N PRO A 833 20.74 -2.79 21.27
CA PRO A 833 20.99 -1.93 20.12
C PRO A 833 19.72 -1.53 19.37
N ILE A 834 19.73 -0.32 18.80
CA ILE A 834 18.62 0.20 18.00
C ILE A 834 18.98 0.14 16.52
N ALA A 835 18.22 -0.62 15.74
CA ALA A 835 18.33 -0.67 14.30
C ALA A 835 17.74 0.59 13.65
N ILE A 836 18.47 1.15 12.68
CA ILE A 836 17.94 2.09 11.71
C ILE A 836 17.38 1.23 10.57
N VAL A 837 16.05 1.18 10.45
CA VAL A 837 15.33 0.35 9.46
C VAL A 837 14.76 1.16 8.29
N GLY A 838 14.92 2.47 8.32
CA GLY A 838 14.57 3.39 7.24
C GLY A 838 15.15 4.78 7.48
N MET A 839 15.34 5.56 6.42
CA MET A 839 15.79 6.95 6.51
C MET A 839 15.32 7.75 5.30
N ALA A 840 15.10 9.06 5.49
CA ALA A 840 14.75 10.01 4.44
C ALA A 840 15.29 11.40 4.77
N CYS A 841 15.61 12.19 3.75
CA CYS A 841 16.03 13.58 3.95
C CYS A 841 15.68 14.49 2.76
N ARG A 842 15.52 15.78 3.04
CA ARG A 842 15.59 16.87 2.06
C ARG A 842 16.65 17.86 2.54
N LEU A 843 17.68 18.10 1.75
CA LEU A 843 18.82 18.93 2.13
C LEU A 843 19.19 19.89 0.98
N PRO A 844 19.95 20.97 1.25
CA PRO A 844 20.40 21.90 0.22
C PRO A 844 21.17 21.24 -0.91
N GLY A 845 21.18 21.89 -2.09
CA GLY A 845 21.83 21.37 -3.29
C GLY A 845 20.95 20.43 -4.11
N GLY A 846 19.62 20.45 -3.90
CA GLY A 846 18.68 19.59 -4.63
C GLY A 846 18.59 18.16 -4.09
N VAL A 847 19.07 17.92 -2.88
CA VAL A 847 19.05 16.59 -2.25
C VAL A 847 17.63 16.27 -1.78
N ALA A 848 17.00 15.28 -2.40
CA ALA A 848 15.64 14.83 -2.06
C ALA A 848 15.59 13.41 -1.45
N SER A 849 16.74 12.74 -1.36
CA SER A 849 16.91 11.39 -0.82
C SER A 849 18.30 11.17 -0.19
N PRO A 850 18.49 10.13 0.65
CA PRO A 850 19.82 9.72 1.12
C PRO A 850 20.81 9.40 0.00
N GLU A 851 20.32 8.86 -1.12
CA GLU A 851 21.09 8.59 -2.33
C GLU A 851 21.59 9.89 -2.98
N ASP A 852 20.74 10.92 -3.12
CA ASP A 852 21.17 12.23 -3.62
C ASP A 852 22.22 12.88 -2.70
N LEU A 853 22.06 12.74 -1.37
CA LEU A 853 23.07 13.21 -0.42
C LEU A 853 24.41 12.50 -0.67
N TRP A 854 24.36 11.19 -0.89
CA TRP A 854 25.54 10.38 -1.17
C TRP A 854 26.24 10.82 -2.45
N GLU A 855 25.50 11.05 -3.54
CA GLU A 855 26.05 11.58 -4.79
C GLU A 855 26.71 12.93 -4.58
N LEU A 856 26.07 13.85 -3.86
CA LEU A 856 26.60 15.19 -3.57
C LEU A 856 27.92 15.13 -2.79
N VAL A 857 27.99 14.34 -1.71
CA VAL A 857 29.21 14.26 -0.89
C VAL A 857 30.33 13.47 -1.59
N LEU A 858 30.00 12.46 -2.39
CA LEU A 858 30.96 11.68 -3.15
C LEU A 858 31.59 12.50 -4.27
N ALA A 859 30.80 13.35 -4.94
CA ALA A 859 31.27 14.27 -5.96
C ALA A 859 32.11 15.43 -5.38
N GLY A 860 32.12 15.62 -4.06
CA GLY A 860 32.76 16.76 -3.41
C GLY A 860 32.06 18.09 -3.69
N ALA A 861 30.75 18.06 -3.95
CA ALA A 861 29.95 19.25 -4.26
C ALA A 861 29.39 19.91 -2.98
N GLU A 862 28.94 21.16 -3.11
CA GLU A 862 28.26 21.94 -2.05
C GLU A 862 26.87 22.42 -2.49
N GLY A 863 25.95 22.53 -1.53
CA GLY A 863 24.58 22.99 -1.70
C GLY A 863 24.36 24.45 -1.27
N ILE A 864 25.43 25.25 -1.19
CA ILE A 864 25.36 26.67 -0.78
C ILE A 864 24.98 27.54 -1.97
N GLY A 865 23.88 28.27 -1.85
CA GLY A 865 23.29 29.12 -2.89
C GLY A 865 22.95 30.52 -2.41
N GLU A 866 22.31 31.28 -3.30
CA GLU A 866 21.75 32.61 -2.98
C GLU A 866 20.44 32.49 -2.20
N PHE A 867 20.04 33.56 -1.52
CA PHE A 867 18.78 33.59 -0.77
C PHE A 867 17.57 33.36 -1.69
N PRO A 868 16.53 32.66 -1.20
CA PRO A 868 15.32 32.41 -1.97
C PRO A 868 14.56 33.70 -2.27
N VAL A 869 14.15 33.88 -3.52
CA VAL A 869 13.48 35.10 -4.01
C VAL A 869 11.95 35.05 -3.88
N ASP A 870 11.41 33.91 -3.48
CA ASP A 870 9.97 33.61 -3.49
C ASP A 870 9.33 33.66 -2.09
N ARG A 871 10.09 34.06 -1.05
CA ARG A 871 9.62 34.06 0.35
C ARG A 871 9.22 35.43 0.90
N GLY A 872 9.24 36.47 0.06
CA GLY A 872 8.89 37.84 0.45
C GLY A 872 9.96 38.57 1.29
N TRP A 873 11.21 38.09 1.27
CA TRP A 873 12.32 38.76 1.95
C TRP A 873 12.73 40.03 1.18
N ASP A 874 12.98 41.13 1.88
CA ASP A 874 13.51 42.36 1.28
C ASP A 874 15.01 42.22 1.01
N LEU A 875 15.36 41.43 -0.01
CA LEU A 875 16.74 41.10 -0.35
C LEU A 875 17.57 42.32 -0.78
N GLU A 876 16.92 43.39 -1.26
CA GLU A 876 17.59 44.62 -1.66
C GLU A 876 18.18 45.36 -0.45
N ASN A 877 17.42 45.43 0.66
CA ASN A 877 17.83 46.13 1.87
C ASN A 877 18.41 45.21 2.96
N LEU A 878 18.34 43.88 2.80
CA LEU A 878 18.80 42.92 3.80
C LEU A 878 20.32 42.91 3.97
N PHE A 879 21.11 43.37 3.00
CA PHE A 879 22.57 43.28 3.08
C PHE A 879 23.24 44.59 3.50
N ASP A 880 24.12 44.51 4.51
CA ASP A 880 25.11 45.54 4.82
C ASP A 880 26.45 44.86 5.19
N PRO A 881 27.60 45.30 4.65
CA PRO A 881 28.90 44.74 5.01
C PRO A 881 29.32 45.05 6.45
N ASP A 882 28.71 46.04 7.11
CA ASP A 882 28.94 46.35 8.53
C ASP A 882 28.06 45.46 9.43
N PRO A 883 28.64 44.53 10.22
CA PRO A 883 27.88 43.69 11.15
C PRO A 883 27.14 44.47 12.26
N ASP A 884 27.52 45.73 12.50
CA ASP A 884 26.90 46.57 13.51
C ASP A 884 25.67 47.34 12.94
N HIS A 885 25.44 47.29 11.61
CA HIS A 885 24.25 47.87 10.99
C HIS A 885 22.99 47.06 11.37
N ALA A 886 21.96 47.76 11.84
CA ALA A 886 20.77 47.14 12.42
C ALA A 886 19.84 46.57 11.34
N GLY A 887 19.31 45.36 11.58
CA GLY A 887 18.30 44.74 10.71
C GLY A 887 18.86 44.13 9.42
N THR A 888 20.18 44.09 9.25
CA THR A 888 20.86 43.61 8.05
C THR A 888 21.75 42.40 8.34
N SER A 889 22.11 41.69 7.28
CA SER A 889 23.03 40.55 7.27
C SER A 889 24.25 40.88 6.42
N TYR A 890 25.46 40.56 6.90
CA TYR A 890 26.67 40.66 6.06
C TYR A 890 26.92 39.41 5.22
N ALA A 891 26.11 38.36 5.39
CA ALA A 891 26.11 37.18 4.53
C ALA A 891 24.98 37.26 3.50
N ARG A 892 25.23 36.80 2.26
CA ARG A 892 24.24 36.74 1.16
C ARG A 892 23.95 35.31 0.69
N ARG A 893 24.52 34.31 1.35
CA ARG A 893 24.52 32.92 0.91
C ARG A 893 24.24 31.97 2.07
N GLY A 894 23.65 30.82 1.74
CA GLY A 894 23.32 29.77 2.69
C GLY A 894 22.79 28.52 1.96
N GLY A 895 22.48 27.46 2.69
CA GLY A 895 21.86 26.26 2.14
C GLY A 895 20.33 26.33 2.24
N PHE A 896 19.62 26.24 1.12
CA PHE A 896 18.15 26.38 1.10
C PHE A 896 17.45 25.19 0.45
N LEU A 897 16.25 24.92 0.94
CA LEU A 897 15.22 24.11 0.28
C LEU A 897 14.35 25.06 -0.56
N TYR A 898 14.69 25.23 -1.83
CA TYR A 898 13.97 26.16 -2.71
C TYR A 898 12.52 25.73 -2.98
N ASP A 899 12.21 24.44 -2.83
CA ASP A 899 10.89 23.83 -2.94
C ASP A 899 10.15 23.76 -1.59
N ALA A 900 10.57 24.49 -0.55
CA ALA A 900 9.95 24.40 0.79
C ALA A 900 8.44 24.74 0.81
N GLY A 901 7.97 25.56 -0.14
CA GLY A 901 6.55 25.87 -0.30
C GLY A 901 5.76 24.81 -1.07
N GLU A 902 6.40 23.75 -1.59
CA GLU A 902 5.74 22.69 -2.35
C GLU A 902 5.17 21.59 -1.45
N PHE A 903 3.85 21.42 -1.46
CA PHE A 903 3.14 20.47 -0.61
C PHE A 903 1.96 19.82 -1.34
N ASP A 904 1.61 18.57 -1.00
CA ASP A 904 0.47 17.83 -1.55
C ASP A 904 -0.67 17.79 -0.52
N ALA A 905 -1.45 18.87 -0.45
CA ALA A 905 -2.51 19.00 0.56
C ALA A 905 -3.60 17.93 0.42
N GLU A 906 -3.96 17.57 -0.82
CA GLU A 906 -5.01 16.58 -1.10
C GLU A 906 -4.63 15.20 -0.59
N PHE A 907 -3.38 14.78 -0.75
CA PHE A 907 -2.90 13.49 -0.22
C PHE A 907 -3.09 13.36 1.29
N PHE A 908 -2.86 14.46 2.04
CA PHE A 908 -3.00 14.49 3.49
C PHE A 908 -4.42 14.83 3.97
N GLY A 909 -5.38 15.05 3.05
CA GLY A 909 -6.74 15.46 3.40
C GLY A 909 -6.83 16.89 3.95
N ILE A 910 -5.85 17.73 3.65
CA ILE A 910 -5.76 19.13 4.08
C ILE A 910 -6.37 20.01 2.98
N SER A 911 -7.25 20.93 3.36
CA SER A 911 -7.84 21.85 2.38
C SER A 911 -6.81 22.86 1.85
N PRO A 912 -6.91 23.36 0.61
CA PRO A 912 -5.99 24.38 0.10
C PRO A 912 -5.92 25.64 0.97
N ARG A 913 -7.01 25.98 1.67
CA ARG A 913 -7.05 27.11 2.60
C ARG A 913 -6.25 26.84 3.87
N GLU A 914 -6.34 25.62 4.41
CA GLU A 914 -5.59 25.20 5.59
C GLU A 914 -4.10 25.04 5.27
N ALA A 915 -3.75 24.51 4.09
CA ALA A 915 -2.36 24.44 3.66
C ALA A 915 -1.70 25.82 3.47
N LEU A 916 -2.50 26.86 3.19
CA LEU A 916 -2.02 28.25 3.06
C LEU A 916 -2.00 29.01 4.41
N ALA A 917 -2.78 28.57 5.40
CA ALA A 917 -2.95 29.23 6.69
C ALA A 917 -1.86 28.82 7.66
#